data_AF-A0A3B4AFI9-F1
#
_entry.id   AF-A0A3B4AFI9-F1
#
_cell.length_a   1.000
_cell.length_b   1.000
_cell.length_c   1.000
_cell.angle_alpha   90.00
_cell.angle_beta   90.00
_cell.angle_gamma   90.00
#
_symmetry.space_group_name_H-M   'P 1'
#
loop_
_entity.id
_entity.type
_entity.pdbx_description
1 polymer ?
#
loop_
_entity_poly.entity_id
_entity_poly.type
_entity_poly.pdbx_seq_one_letter_code
_entity_poly.pdbx_strand_id
1 'polypeptide(L)'
;MLEVSQNLVFSRIYKTPIVPLNAEYRPRGSLKYEFSTELWRSPVRILKMTDVKEQVADVLNHLVVSNRDKVHEDAPLKFLELIELLRASDVTELQWLMDAIPTIGTKAALEIVMDEILRRDMSVPEATQVLIGTLHMLEPTSEIIQKVWVSEHLAQSKTTHIHYKFFPQRIQVYFDKAFAEKNTQEIVLLAKVMANAHHPWSYKAITKLLPIHGTAGYKLSHRVHIEAILALRGIAQQKPKEVQNLALQLFMDKTLHPELRMLAIMALLEIKSSMAVMTNVVNVIKSDRSLPVISFTYSLIKSLSRSTDSILPFFLQNKFLGDSVTPAFVLILRAVRANNNKPLGYQIAAYEDRNNNRVQMIIAALAAEDNWSFCADAIGLAKNKAVAKLAWGEKCKTYDTMITAETGLVQNKVAVRVRLAWNRLPTSLVRNVKISVEAQQLSLVVVVESEKVLGIIVKSPARGELTTFSNKQYKNYMPNSCYQLMAQDCTDDLKFIVLMKKDSADRHMVNVKIGTNDIDMLLNGEIPTVTMNGKEIARDSLPYNKDSVKIEMKAGNKIVLYAQTFGITELHFSASDVSIRVPEYMRNRVCGLCGQGNGDRRNDYRMPSGRVTDNPISFAHSWTLSSQRCRLNQESIELERDITIHGVQSKCISVHPVLRCRHGCTPTRTTMTKVGFHCRPRSNQVSDVHERSIDMTESVEAHLDCSCTSQCT
;
A
#
# COMPACT_ATOMS: atom_id res chain seq x y z
N MET A 1 14.54 -7.89 -26.40
CA MET A 1 13.46 -7.13 -27.06
C MET A 1 13.35 -7.70 -28.46
N LEU A 2 12.17 -8.16 -28.87
CA LEU A 2 11.92 -8.65 -30.22
C LEU A 2 11.30 -7.50 -31.00
N GLU A 3 12.04 -6.92 -31.94
CA GLU A 3 11.57 -5.81 -32.76
C GLU A 3 11.20 -6.36 -34.14
N VAL A 4 9.95 -6.14 -34.54
CA VAL A 4 9.44 -6.56 -35.84
C VAL A 4 8.85 -5.34 -36.53
N SER A 5 9.46 -4.93 -37.64
CA SER A 5 8.97 -3.83 -38.48
C SER A 5 8.66 -4.35 -39.88
N GLN A 6 7.49 -4.01 -40.40
CA GLN A 6 7.13 -4.21 -41.81
C GLN A 6 6.94 -2.84 -42.46
N ASN A 7 7.57 -2.63 -43.62
CA ASN A 7 7.40 -1.40 -44.39
C ASN A 7 6.71 -1.74 -45.71
N LEU A 8 5.43 -1.37 -45.83
CA LEU A 8 4.65 -1.53 -47.05
C LEU A 8 4.49 -0.16 -47.71
N VAL A 9 5.21 0.08 -48.81
CA VAL A 9 5.13 1.34 -49.56
C VAL A 9 4.25 1.13 -50.78
N PHE A 10 3.19 1.94 -50.87
CA PHE A 10 2.36 1.99 -52.06
C PHE A 10 3.16 2.57 -53.23
N SER A 11 3.40 1.75 -54.25
CA SER A 11 4.26 2.12 -55.38
C SER A 11 3.46 2.79 -56.52
N ARG A 12 2.43 2.13 -57.05
CA ARG A 12 1.64 2.62 -58.19
C ARG A 12 0.32 1.82 -58.34
N ILE A 13 -0.71 2.42 -58.93
CA ILE A 13 -1.95 1.73 -59.35
C ILE A 13 -1.85 1.35 -60.82
N TYR A 14 -2.25 0.12 -61.16
CA TYR A 14 -2.52 -0.31 -62.53
C TYR A 14 -4.01 -0.57 -62.69
N LYS A 15 -4.59 -0.18 -63.83
CA LYS A 15 -6.00 -0.42 -64.15
C LYS A 15 -6.12 -1.75 -64.90
N THR A 16 -6.17 -2.85 -64.16
CA THR A 16 -6.31 -4.20 -64.72
C THR A 16 -7.76 -4.67 -64.62
N PRO A 17 -8.34 -5.27 -65.67
CA PRO A 17 -9.68 -5.86 -65.60
C PRO A 17 -9.69 -7.04 -64.61
N ILE A 18 -10.68 -7.06 -63.72
CA ILE A 18 -10.83 -8.11 -62.70
C ILE A 18 -11.36 -9.36 -63.40
N VAL A 19 -10.48 -10.35 -63.63
CA VAL A 19 -10.87 -11.69 -64.06
C VAL A 19 -11.18 -12.51 -62.80
N PRO A 20 -12.39 -13.09 -62.65
CA PRO A 20 -12.68 -13.96 -61.51
C PRO A 20 -11.72 -15.16 -61.51
N LEU A 21 -11.00 -15.35 -60.41
CA LEU A 21 -10.16 -16.53 -60.22
C LEU A 21 -11.06 -17.77 -60.07
N ASN A 22 -10.97 -18.71 -61.00
CA ASN A 22 -11.51 -20.08 -60.85
C ASN A 22 -10.61 -20.88 -59.89
N ALA A 23 -10.53 -20.45 -58.64
CA ALA A 23 -9.87 -21.17 -57.56
C ALA A 23 -10.91 -21.58 -56.51
N GLU A 24 -10.75 -22.78 -55.97
CA GLU A 24 -11.61 -23.26 -54.88
C GLU A 24 -11.29 -22.45 -53.61
N TYR A 25 -12.21 -21.56 -53.23
CA TYR A 25 -12.05 -20.75 -52.02
C TYR A 25 -12.24 -21.61 -50.77
N ARG A 26 -11.12 -22.05 -50.18
CA ARG A 26 -11.15 -22.74 -48.88
C ARG A 26 -11.08 -21.72 -47.74
N PRO A 27 -12.06 -21.70 -46.81
CA PRO A 27 -12.00 -20.83 -45.65
C PRO A 27 -10.77 -21.18 -44.78
N ARG A 28 -9.92 -20.19 -44.49
CA ARG A 28 -8.68 -20.33 -43.70
C ARG A 28 -8.71 -19.55 -42.37
N GLY A 29 -9.89 -19.21 -41.88
CA GLY A 29 -10.05 -18.45 -40.64
C GLY A 29 -9.97 -16.94 -40.86
N SER A 30 -9.67 -16.20 -39.79
CA SER A 30 -9.66 -14.73 -39.77
C SER A 30 -8.28 -14.13 -39.99
N LEU A 31 -8.20 -12.81 -40.14
CA LEU A 31 -6.93 -12.05 -40.16
C LEU A 31 -6.19 -12.08 -38.81
N LYS A 32 -6.85 -12.50 -37.72
CA LYS A 32 -6.16 -12.71 -36.45
C LYS A 32 -5.29 -13.95 -36.57
N TYR A 33 -4.05 -13.86 -36.10
CA TYR A 33 -3.17 -15.01 -36.05
C TYR A 33 -3.79 -16.09 -35.15
N GLU A 34 -4.07 -17.25 -35.74
CA GLU A 34 -4.53 -18.44 -35.05
C GLU A 34 -3.33 -19.39 -34.93
N PHE A 35 -2.95 -19.74 -33.70
CA PHE A 35 -1.86 -20.68 -33.48
C PHE A 35 -2.23 -22.04 -34.10
N SER A 36 -1.35 -22.59 -34.95
CA SER A 36 -1.45 -23.99 -35.32
C SER A 36 -1.40 -24.84 -34.04
N THR A 37 -2.24 -25.87 -33.97
CA THR A 37 -2.29 -26.83 -32.85
C THR A 37 -0.96 -27.54 -32.60
N GLU A 38 -0.01 -27.44 -33.54
CA GLU A 38 1.33 -28.06 -33.49
C GLU A 38 2.38 -27.19 -32.77
N LEU A 39 2.16 -25.88 -32.63
CA LEU A 39 3.21 -24.91 -32.26
C LEU A 39 3.43 -24.71 -30.75
N TRP A 40 2.55 -25.22 -29.89
CA TRP A 40 2.59 -24.96 -28.43
C TRP A 40 3.84 -25.49 -27.71
N ARG A 41 4.71 -26.24 -28.39
CA ARG A 41 5.90 -26.89 -27.80
C ARG A 41 7.14 -26.83 -28.68
N SER A 42 7.19 -25.87 -29.61
CA SER A 42 8.35 -25.70 -30.48
C SER A 42 9.62 -25.40 -29.67
N PRO A 43 10.77 -25.92 -30.13
CA PRO A 43 12.02 -25.84 -29.41
C PRO A 43 12.50 -24.39 -29.23
N VAL A 44 13.19 -24.12 -28.12
CA VAL A 44 13.80 -22.79 -27.86
C VAL A 44 14.91 -22.52 -28.88
N ARG A 45 15.46 -23.59 -29.46
CA ARG A 45 16.47 -23.60 -30.51
C ARG A 45 15.89 -24.21 -31.78
N ILE A 46 15.97 -23.52 -32.90
CA ILE A 46 15.61 -24.10 -34.19
C ILE A 46 16.63 -25.20 -34.50
N LEU A 47 16.24 -26.46 -34.30
CA LEU A 47 17.06 -27.62 -34.64
C LEU A 47 16.97 -27.88 -36.15
N LYS A 48 18.11 -28.16 -36.79
CA LYS A 48 18.16 -28.65 -38.17
C LYS A 48 17.79 -30.13 -38.16
N MET A 49 16.51 -30.42 -38.41
CA MET A 49 15.99 -31.79 -38.46
C MET A 49 16.26 -32.37 -39.84
N THR A 50 17.37 -33.11 -40.00
CA THR A 50 17.70 -33.83 -41.24
C THR A 50 17.47 -35.33 -41.11
N ASP A 51 17.86 -35.93 -39.98
CA ASP A 51 17.56 -37.31 -39.61
C ASP A 51 17.32 -37.39 -38.09
N VAL A 52 16.06 -37.49 -37.69
CA VAL A 52 15.67 -37.44 -36.27
C VAL A 52 16.10 -38.72 -35.54
N LYS A 53 16.14 -39.88 -36.21
CA LYS A 53 16.45 -41.16 -35.55
C LYS A 53 17.93 -41.26 -35.18
N GLU A 54 18.80 -40.91 -36.13
CA GLU A 54 20.24 -40.89 -35.90
C GLU A 54 20.61 -39.88 -34.80
N GLN A 55 20.02 -38.68 -34.85
CA GLN A 55 20.24 -37.66 -33.82
C GLN A 55 19.76 -38.08 -32.42
N VAL A 56 18.63 -38.79 -32.32
CA VAL A 56 18.16 -39.35 -31.04
C VAL A 56 19.14 -40.39 -30.50
N ALA A 57 19.63 -41.30 -31.35
CA ALA A 57 20.58 -42.33 -30.95
C ALA A 57 21.91 -41.72 -30.46
N ASP A 58 22.43 -40.72 -31.17
CA ASP A 58 23.68 -40.03 -30.82
C ASP A 58 23.57 -39.28 -29.49
N VAL A 59 22.50 -38.52 -29.31
CA VAL A 59 22.25 -37.76 -28.06
C VAL A 59 22.05 -38.72 -26.90
N LEU A 60 21.32 -39.82 -27.10
CA LEU A 60 21.12 -40.81 -26.05
C LEU A 60 22.41 -41.52 -25.66
N ASN A 61 23.22 -41.92 -26.65
CA ASN A 61 24.51 -42.55 -26.39
C ASN A 61 25.44 -41.60 -25.61
N HIS A 62 25.46 -40.31 -25.97
CA HIS A 62 26.18 -39.30 -25.21
C HIS A 62 25.69 -39.19 -23.76
N LEU A 63 24.36 -39.18 -23.55
CA LEU A 63 23.79 -39.13 -22.20
C LEU A 63 24.13 -40.38 -21.37
N VAL A 64 24.15 -41.57 -21.97
CA VAL A 64 24.47 -42.80 -21.25
C VAL A 64 25.96 -42.91 -20.94
N VAL A 65 26.83 -42.57 -21.90
CA VAL A 65 28.28 -42.72 -21.76
C VAL A 65 28.86 -41.64 -20.85
N SER A 66 28.48 -40.38 -21.06
CA SER A 66 29.09 -39.23 -20.37
C SER A 66 28.61 -39.07 -18.92
N ASN A 67 27.56 -39.76 -18.48
CA ASN A 67 26.98 -39.65 -17.13
C ASN A 67 27.18 -40.89 -16.23
N ARG A 68 28.08 -41.84 -16.59
CA ARG A 68 28.25 -43.08 -15.83
C ARG A 68 28.72 -42.89 -14.38
N ASP A 69 29.76 -42.07 -14.18
CA ASP A 69 30.38 -41.87 -12.87
C ASP A 69 29.94 -40.56 -12.21
N LYS A 70 29.76 -39.51 -13.01
CA LYS A 70 29.34 -38.18 -12.57
C LYS A 70 28.51 -37.53 -13.68
N VAL A 71 27.49 -36.78 -13.30
CA VAL A 71 26.67 -36.03 -14.26
C VAL A 71 27.54 -35.00 -15.00
N HIS A 72 27.56 -35.10 -16.33
CA HIS A 72 28.27 -34.20 -17.23
C HIS A 72 27.60 -32.83 -17.27
N GLU A 73 28.38 -31.74 -17.43
CA GLU A 73 27.85 -30.36 -17.32
C GLU A 73 26.75 -30.04 -18.35
N ASP A 74 26.89 -30.61 -19.55
CA ASP A 74 25.98 -30.46 -20.69
C ASP A 74 24.88 -31.55 -20.75
N ALA A 75 24.81 -32.46 -19.78
CA ALA A 75 23.74 -33.44 -19.69
C ALA A 75 22.33 -32.83 -19.66
N PRO A 76 22.04 -31.73 -18.93
CA PRO A 76 20.72 -31.10 -18.96
C PRO A 76 20.36 -30.53 -20.35
N LEU A 77 21.35 -29.97 -21.06
CA LEU A 77 21.15 -29.41 -22.40
C LEU A 77 20.92 -30.52 -23.43
N LYS A 78 21.72 -31.59 -23.37
CA LYS A 78 21.55 -32.79 -24.20
C LYS A 78 20.23 -33.51 -23.93
N PHE A 79 19.76 -33.51 -22.68
CA PHE A 79 18.45 -34.04 -22.33
C PHE A 79 17.29 -33.20 -22.89
N LEU A 80 17.42 -31.87 -22.89
CA LEU A 80 16.44 -31.00 -23.57
C LEU A 80 16.44 -31.21 -25.09
N GLU A 81 17.63 -31.33 -25.71
CA GLU A 81 17.78 -31.65 -27.13
C GLU A 81 17.10 -32.99 -27.48
N LEU A 82 17.28 -34.02 -26.64
CA LEU A 82 16.58 -35.30 -26.78
C LEU A 82 15.06 -35.12 -26.74
N ILE A 83 14.51 -34.37 -25.77
CA ILE A 83 13.06 -34.13 -25.68
C ILE A 83 12.52 -33.41 -26.92
N GLU A 84 13.27 -32.43 -27.44
CA GLU A 84 12.90 -31.68 -28.64
C GLU A 84 12.86 -32.58 -29.88
N LEU A 85 13.84 -33.47 -30.04
CA LEU A 85 13.86 -34.49 -31.10
C LEU A 85 12.70 -35.48 -30.95
N LEU A 86 12.45 -35.97 -29.74
CA LEU A 86 11.37 -36.93 -29.44
C LEU A 86 9.96 -36.35 -29.72
N ARG A 87 9.78 -35.02 -29.58
CA ARG A 87 8.52 -34.34 -29.92
C ARG A 87 8.29 -34.21 -31.42
N ALA A 88 9.35 -34.25 -32.22
CA ALA A 88 9.30 -34.13 -33.67
C ALA A 88 9.23 -35.50 -34.39
N SER A 89 9.55 -36.59 -33.69
CA SER A 89 9.45 -37.98 -34.19
C SER A 89 8.08 -38.63 -33.90
N ASP A 90 7.74 -39.67 -34.65
CA ASP A 90 6.67 -40.60 -34.28
C ASP A 90 7.10 -41.41 -33.04
N VAL A 91 6.41 -41.19 -31.92
CA VAL A 91 6.77 -41.74 -30.60
C VAL A 91 6.61 -43.27 -30.55
N THR A 92 5.84 -43.86 -31.48
CA THR A 92 5.57 -45.31 -31.54
C THR A 92 6.83 -46.16 -31.78
N GLU A 93 7.85 -45.62 -32.43
CA GLU A 93 9.10 -46.34 -32.72
C GLU A 93 10.10 -46.34 -31.55
N LEU A 94 9.79 -45.66 -30.45
CA LEU A 94 10.72 -45.35 -29.34
C LEU A 94 10.22 -45.88 -27.98
N GLN A 95 9.36 -46.90 -28.01
CA GLN A 95 8.73 -47.54 -26.84
C GLN A 95 9.72 -48.05 -25.78
N TRP A 96 10.99 -48.27 -26.15
CA TRP A 96 12.04 -48.79 -25.26
C TRP A 96 12.65 -47.75 -24.30
N LEU A 97 12.30 -46.46 -24.40
CA LEU A 97 12.86 -45.38 -23.57
C LEU A 97 11.85 -44.80 -22.55
N MET A 98 11.32 -45.67 -21.68
CA MET A 98 10.21 -45.33 -20.76
C MET A 98 10.48 -44.15 -19.81
N ASP A 99 11.74 -43.87 -19.46
CA ASP A 99 12.09 -42.74 -18.59
C ASP A 99 11.97 -41.37 -19.27
N ALA A 100 12.10 -41.31 -20.60
CA ALA A 100 12.00 -40.07 -21.35
C ALA A 100 10.57 -39.78 -21.82
N ILE A 101 9.75 -40.81 -22.03
CA ILE A 101 8.37 -40.70 -22.54
C ILE A 101 7.50 -39.71 -21.74
N PRO A 102 7.54 -39.68 -20.39
CA PRO A 102 6.83 -38.69 -19.60
C PRO A 102 7.10 -37.23 -20.00
N THR A 103 8.36 -36.92 -20.33
CA THR A 103 8.82 -35.54 -20.60
C THR A 103 8.43 -35.01 -21.97
N ILE A 104 8.02 -35.90 -22.88
CA ILE A 104 7.46 -35.56 -24.20
C ILE A 104 6.14 -34.79 -24.00
N GLY A 105 5.33 -35.25 -23.05
CA GLY A 105 4.08 -34.62 -22.61
C GLY A 105 2.94 -34.68 -23.63
N THR A 106 3.01 -35.50 -24.67
CA THR A 106 2.00 -35.58 -25.76
C THR A 106 0.93 -36.63 -25.49
N LYS A 107 -0.24 -36.53 -26.16
CA LYS A 107 -1.30 -37.54 -26.09
C LYS A 107 -0.80 -38.95 -26.47
N ALA A 108 0.04 -39.05 -27.50
CA ALA A 108 0.65 -40.31 -27.94
C ALA A 108 1.53 -40.93 -26.83
N ALA A 109 2.32 -40.12 -26.11
CA ALA A 109 3.12 -40.59 -24.98
C ALA A 109 2.25 -41.19 -23.87
N LEU A 110 1.10 -40.56 -23.56
CA LEU A 110 0.15 -41.13 -22.59
C LEU A 110 -0.42 -42.47 -23.05
N GLU A 111 -0.78 -42.59 -24.33
CA GLU A 111 -1.34 -43.81 -24.89
C GLU A 111 -0.35 -44.98 -24.79
N ILE A 112 0.92 -44.74 -25.10
CA ILE A 112 2.00 -45.73 -24.95
C ILE A 112 2.15 -46.15 -23.48
N VAL A 113 2.22 -45.19 -22.55
CA VAL A 113 2.32 -45.49 -21.11
C VAL A 113 1.12 -46.30 -20.62
N MET A 114 -0.09 -45.94 -21.04
CA MET A 114 -1.31 -46.65 -20.66
C MET A 114 -1.32 -48.08 -21.21
N ASP A 115 -0.96 -48.27 -22.48
CA ASP A 115 -0.85 -49.58 -23.11
C ASP A 115 0.17 -50.48 -22.40
N GLU A 116 1.34 -49.94 -22.06
CA GLU A 116 2.39 -50.69 -21.37
C GLU A 116 1.96 -51.12 -19.96
N ILE A 117 1.28 -50.23 -19.23
CA ILE A 117 0.71 -50.54 -17.92
C ILE A 117 -0.36 -51.63 -18.03
N LEU A 118 -1.22 -51.58 -19.05
CA LEU A 118 -2.28 -52.56 -19.27
C LEU A 118 -1.74 -53.93 -19.69
N ARG A 119 -0.63 -53.96 -20.45
CA ARG A 119 0.08 -55.20 -20.80
C ARG A 119 0.80 -55.85 -19.61
N ARG A 120 0.92 -55.14 -18.47
CA ARG A 120 1.62 -55.56 -17.23
C ARG A 120 3.12 -55.81 -17.39
N ASP A 121 3.74 -55.24 -18.41
CA ASP A 121 5.19 -55.35 -18.63
C ASP A 121 6.01 -54.44 -17.70
N MET A 122 5.33 -53.73 -16.78
CA MET A 122 5.93 -52.73 -15.90
C MET A 122 5.63 -53.04 -14.43
N SER A 123 6.63 -52.86 -13.56
CA SER A 123 6.43 -53.00 -12.11
C SER A 123 5.54 -51.86 -11.56
N VAL A 124 4.87 -52.10 -10.42
CA VAL A 124 4.00 -51.06 -9.80
C VAL A 124 4.75 -49.75 -9.50
N PRO A 125 6.00 -49.75 -9.01
CA PRO A 125 6.79 -48.53 -8.84
C PRO A 125 7.09 -47.79 -10.15
N GLU A 126 7.52 -48.52 -11.19
CA GLU A 126 7.80 -47.95 -12.51
C GLU A 126 6.52 -47.37 -13.13
N ALA A 127 5.41 -48.12 -13.10
CA ALA A 127 4.11 -47.67 -13.57
C ALA A 127 3.65 -46.40 -12.84
N THR A 128 3.91 -46.33 -11.53
CA THR A 128 3.59 -45.15 -10.73
C THR A 128 4.45 -43.95 -11.14
N GLN A 129 5.77 -44.13 -11.27
CA GLN A 129 6.71 -43.06 -11.61
C GLN A 129 6.44 -42.50 -13.01
N VAL A 130 6.32 -43.38 -14.01
CA VAL A 130 6.09 -43.01 -15.40
C VAL A 130 4.73 -42.33 -15.55
N LEU A 131 3.67 -42.85 -14.92
CA LEU A 131 2.34 -42.25 -14.99
C LEU A 131 2.28 -40.87 -14.31
N ILE A 132 2.89 -40.71 -13.12
CA ILE A 132 2.96 -39.41 -12.44
C ILE A 132 3.71 -38.40 -13.31
N GLY A 133 4.88 -38.77 -13.83
CA GLY A 133 5.66 -37.90 -14.71
C GLY A 133 4.87 -37.49 -15.95
N THR A 134 4.18 -38.44 -16.58
CA THR A 134 3.42 -38.21 -17.82
C THR A 134 2.26 -37.26 -17.56
N LEU A 135 1.47 -37.51 -16.50
CA LEU A 135 0.35 -36.64 -16.13
C LEU A 135 0.78 -35.22 -15.77
N HIS A 136 1.98 -35.04 -15.21
CA HIS A 136 2.50 -33.72 -14.85
C HIS A 136 2.91 -32.89 -16.08
N MET A 137 3.31 -33.54 -17.16
CA MET A 137 3.81 -32.90 -18.39
C MET A 137 2.72 -32.71 -19.46
N LEU A 138 1.55 -33.31 -19.29
CA LEU A 138 0.44 -33.20 -20.23
C LEU A 138 -0.31 -31.88 -20.09
N GLU A 139 -0.73 -31.33 -21.23
CA GLU A 139 -1.76 -30.30 -21.23
C GLU A 139 -3.14 -30.97 -21.15
N PRO A 140 -4.00 -30.56 -20.22
CA PRO A 140 -5.28 -31.23 -19.98
C PRO A 140 -6.30 -30.87 -21.06
N THR A 141 -6.44 -31.73 -22.08
CA THR A 141 -7.51 -31.66 -23.09
C THR A 141 -8.64 -32.63 -22.74
N SER A 142 -9.87 -32.35 -23.19
CA SER A 142 -11.05 -33.20 -22.93
C SER A 142 -10.82 -34.68 -23.27
N GLU A 143 -10.13 -34.95 -24.37
CA GLU A 143 -9.78 -36.31 -24.82
C GLU A 143 -8.78 -37.01 -23.90
N ILE A 144 -7.70 -36.32 -23.51
CA ILE A 144 -6.68 -36.86 -22.60
C ILE A 144 -7.32 -37.23 -21.27
N ILE A 145 -8.14 -36.34 -20.73
CA ILE A 145 -8.77 -36.56 -19.42
C ILE A 145 -9.76 -37.73 -19.48
N GLN A 146 -10.49 -37.90 -20.58
CA GLN A 146 -11.39 -39.04 -20.77
C GLN A 146 -10.61 -40.38 -20.83
N LYS A 147 -9.45 -40.41 -21.49
CA LYS A 147 -8.61 -41.61 -21.60
C LYS A 147 -8.05 -42.08 -20.25
N VAL A 148 -7.47 -41.16 -19.47
CA VAL A 148 -6.91 -41.50 -18.13
C VAL A 148 -7.98 -42.13 -17.23
N TRP A 149 -9.24 -41.71 -17.37
CA TRP A 149 -10.33 -42.19 -16.54
C TRP A 149 -10.87 -43.58 -16.91
N VAL A 150 -10.83 -43.97 -18.20
CA VAL A 150 -11.40 -45.26 -18.66
C VAL A 150 -10.59 -46.47 -18.17
N SER A 151 -9.33 -46.28 -17.76
CA SER A 151 -8.53 -47.37 -17.23
C SER A 151 -8.92 -47.67 -15.76
N GLU A 152 -9.98 -48.45 -15.58
CA GLU A 152 -10.50 -48.91 -14.28
C GLU A 152 -9.46 -49.69 -13.46
N HIS A 153 -8.45 -50.28 -14.10
CA HIS A 153 -7.39 -51.07 -13.45
C HIS A 153 -6.34 -50.24 -12.70
N LEU A 154 -6.14 -48.96 -13.06
CA LEU A 154 -5.24 -48.06 -12.32
C LEU A 154 -5.89 -47.43 -11.09
N ALA A 155 -7.19 -47.69 -10.86
CA ALA A 155 -7.94 -47.16 -9.74
C ALA A 155 -7.58 -47.80 -8.38
N GLN A 156 -6.89 -48.95 -8.38
CA GLN A 156 -6.40 -49.60 -7.15
C GLN A 156 -5.12 -48.96 -6.59
N SER A 157 -4.44 -48.11 -7.37
CA SER A 157 -3.25 -47.40 -6.95
C SER A 157 -3.60 -46.04 -6.33
N LYS A 158 -3.25 -45.84 -5.05
CA LYS A 158 -3.44 -44.58 -4.31
C LYS A 158 -2.77 -43.36 -4.97
N THR A 159 -1.87 -43.58 -5.93
CA THR A 159 -0.99 -42.57 -6.52
C THR A 159 -1.54 -41.90 -7.79
N THR A 160 -2.49 -42.52 -8.49
CA THR A 160 -3.03 -42.01 -9.77
C THR A 160 -4.09 -40.93 -9.63
N HIS A 161 -4.58 -40.69 -8.41
CA HIS A 161 -5.71 -39.80 -8.13
C HIS A 161 -5.33 -38.33 -7.87
N ILE A 162 -4.04 -38.01 -7.96
CA ILE A 162 -3.48 -36.74 -7.44
C ILE A 162 -3.65 -35.58 -8.44
N HIS A 163 -3.98 -35.81 -9.73
CA HIS A 163 -3.97 -34.77 -10.77
C HIS A 163 -5.28 -34.64 -11.58
N TYR A 164 -6.44 -34.62 -10.91
CA TYR A 164 -7.74 -34.43 -11.59
C TYR A 164 -8.34 -33.05 -11.36
N LYS A 165 -7.97 -32.08 -12.20
CA LYS A 165 -8.55 -30.72 -12.21
C LYS A 165 -9.84 -30.59 -13.05
N PHE A 166 -10.24 -31.62 -13.81
CA PHE A 166 -11.13 -31.44 -14.97
C PHE A 166 -12.45 -32.25 -15.05
N PHE A 167 -12.85 -33.03 -14.04
CA PHE A 167 -14.21 -33.64 -14.03
C PHE A 167 -14.97 -33.43 -12.71
N PRO A 168 -15.52 -32.22 -12.47
CA PRO A 168 -16.27 -31.88 -11.26
C PRO A 168 -17.44 -32.83 -10.98
N GLN A 169 -18.22 -33.13 -12.02
CA GLN A 169 -19.50 -33.83 -11.92
C GLN A 169 -19.30 -35.30 -11.56
N ARG A 170 -18.28 -35.96 -12.11
CA ARG A 170 -18.00 -37.37 -11.83
C ARG A 170 -17.36 -37.56 -10.46
N ILE A 171 -16.39 -36.72 -10.07
CA ILE A 171 -15.80 -36.78 -8.72
C ILE A 171 -16.89 -36.58 -7.65
N GLN A 172 -17.85 -35.69 -7.91
CA GLN A 172 -18.99 -35.48 -7.04
C GLN A 172 -19.83 -36.76 -6.83
N VAL A 173 -20.06 -37.57 -7.89
CA VAL A 173 -20.81 -38.84 -7.79
C VAL A 173 -20.10 -39.85 -6.89
N TYR A 174 -18.80 -40.06 -7.09
CA TYR A 174 -18.01 -40.97 -6.22
C TYR A 174 -17.94 -40.45 -4.79
N PHE A 175 -17.83 -39.13 -4.62
CA PHE A 175 -17.85 -38.50 -3.30
C PHE A 175 -19.17 -38.74 -2.59
N ASP A 176 -20.30 -38.53 -3.26
CA ASP A 176 -21.62 -38.73 -2.66
C ASP A 176 -21.86 -40.20 -2.31
N LYS A 177 -21.36 -41.15 -3.14
CA LYS A 177 -21.36 -42.58 -2.82
C LYS A 177 -20.50 -42.90 -1.59
N ALA A 178 -19.23 -42.52 -1.59
CA ALA A 178 -18.30 -42.77 -0.47
C ALA A 178 -18.80 -42.14 0.84
N PHE A 179 -19.40 -40.95 0.75
CA PHE A 179 -20.01 -40.27 1.89
C PHE A 179 -21.23 -41.02 2.43
N ALA A 180 -22.10 -41.54 1.55
CA ALA A 180 -23.26 -42.35 1.95
C ALA A 180 -22.83 -43.67 2.61
N GLU A 181 -21.79 -44.32 2.08
CA GLU A 181 -21.22 -45.57 2.60
C GLU A 181 -20.33 -45.38 3.83
N LYS A 182 -20.05 -44.13 4.23
CA LYS A 182 -19.12 -43.78 5.32
C LYS A 182 -17.71 -44.38 5.14
N ASN A 183 -17.28 -44.58 3.89
CA ASN A 183 -15.98 -45.13 3.57
C ASN A 183 -14.87 -44.08 3.83
N THR A 184 -14.28 -44.13 5.02
CA THR A 184 -13.29 -43.13 5.47
C THR A 184 -12.06 -43.06 4.55
N GLN A 185 -11.59 -44.19 4.01
CA GLN A 185 -10.40 -44.21 3.15
C GLN A 185 -10.66 -43.50 1.82
N GLU A 186 -11.83 -43.75 1.24
CA GLU A 186 -12.25 -43.16 -0.03
C GLU A 186 -12.60 -41.68 0.11
N ILE A 187 -13.25 -41.29 1.22
CA ILE A 187 -13.50 -39.86 1.53
C ILE A 187 -12.17 -39.08 1.65
N VAL A 188 -11.18 -39.64 2.36
CA VAL A 188 -9.85 -39.02 2.50
C VAL A 188 -9.17 -38.87 1.14
N LEU A 189 -9.22 -39.91 0.30
CA LEU A 189 -8.66 -39.87 -1.04
C LEU A 189 -9.32 -38.76 -1.88
N LEU A 190 -10.65 -38.75 -1.95
CA LEU A 190 -11.41 -37.78 -2.74
C LEU A 190 -11.25 -36.35 -2.22
N ALA A 191 -11.10 -36.15 -0.91
CA ALA A 191 -10.76 -34.86 -0.32
C ALA A 191 -9.40 -34.35 -0.81
N LYS A 192 -8.39 -35.21 -0.91
CA LYS A 192 -7.08 -34.86 -1.49
C LYS A 192 -7.15 -34.54 -2.97
N VAL A 193 -7.93 -35.31 -3.74
CA VAL A 193 -8.17 -35.01 -5.17
C VAL A 193 -8.77 -33.63 -5.33
N MET A 194 -9.81 -33.33 -4.54
CA MET A 194 -10.47 -32.02 -4.54
C MET A 194 -9.55 -30.89 -4.06
N ALA A 195 -8.67 -31.16 -3.09
CA ALA A 195 -7.66 -30.21 -2.64
C ALA A 195 -6.72 -29.83 -3.79
N ASN A 196 -6.15 -30.82 -4.49
CA ASN A 196 -5.23 -30.60 -5.60
C ASN A 196 -5.89 -29.93 -6.82
N ALA A 197 -7.18 -30.16 -7.03
CA ALA A 197 -7.93 -29.53 -8.10
C ALA A 197 -8.03 -28.00 -7.94
N HIS A 198 -7.93 -27.49 -6.71
CA HIS A 198 -8.01 -26.06 -6.38
C HIS A 198 -9.25 -25.33 -6.97
N HIS A 199 -10.35 -26.05 -7.21
CA HIS A 199 -11.47 -25.53 -7.99
C HIS A 199 -12.72 -25.26 -7.12
N PRO A 200 -13.42 -24.12 -7.31
CA PRO A 200 -14.63 -23.72 -6.58
C PRO A 200 -15.79 -24.71 -6.48
N TRP A 201 -15.88 -25.71 -7.37
CA TRP A 201 -16.98 -26.68 -7.37
C TRP A 201 -16.89 -27.63 -6.17
N SER A 202 -15.66 -27.94 -5.73
CA SER A 202 -15.43 -28.84 -4.58
C SER A 202 -15.78 -28.19 -3.24
N TYR A 203 -15.99 -26.86 -3.20
CA TYR A 203 -16.29 -26.13 -1.97
C TYR A 203 -17.46 -26.73 -1.20
N LYS A 204 -18.58 -27.04 -1.86
CA LYS A 204 -19.76 -27.62 -1.19
C LYS A 204 -19.45 -29.01 -0.60
N ALA A 205 -18.80 -29.87 -1.38
CA ALA A 205 -18.40 -31.21 -0.92
C ALA A 205 -17.43 -31.14 0.27
N ILE A 206 -16.39 -30.30 0.19
CA ILE A 206 -15.42 -30.11 1.28
C ILE A 206 -16.09 -29.54 2.53
N THR A 207 -16.99 -28.55 2.41
CA THR A 207 -17.70 -27.99 3.57
C THR A 207 -18.56 -29.02 4.30
N LYS A 208 -19.11 -30.02 3.58
CA LYS A 208 -19.88 -31.12 4.16
C LYS A 208 -19.05 -32.04 5.06
N LEU A 209 -17.72 -32.05 4.86
CA LEU A 209 -16.78 -32.84 5.64
C LEU A 209 -16.29 -32.14 6.92
N LEU A 210 -16.51 -30.83 7.06
CA LEU A 210 -15.92 -30.06 8.15
C LEU A 210 -16.55 -30.38 9.51
N PRO A 211 -15.80 -30.24 10.62
CA PRO A 211 -16.26 -30.55 11.97
C PRO A 211 -17.14 -29.42 12.54
N ILE A 212 -18.20 -29.03 11.84
CA ILE A 212 -19.10 -27.95 12.27
C ILE A 212 -20.27 -28.55 13.04
N HIS A 213 -20.50 -28.07 14.27
CA HIS A 213 -21.60 -28.55 15.12
C HIS A 213 -22.95 -28.50 14.37
N GLY A 214 -23.73 -29.57 14.48
CA GLY A 214 -25.04 -29.70 13.81
C GLY A 214 -24.97 -30.13 12.34
N THR A 215 -23.78 -30.31 11.75
CA THR A 215 -23.63 -30.82 10.37
C THR A 215 -23.34 -32.32 10.33
N ALA A 216 -23.59 -32.95 9.18
CA ALA A 216 -23.25 -34.36 8.97
C ALA A 216 -21.73 -34.64 9.10
N GLY A 217 -20.89 -33.63 8.82
CA GLY A 217 -19.43 -33.71 8.93
C GLY A 217 -18.92 -33.80 10.37
N TYR A 218 -19.70 -33.34 11.36
CA TYR A 218 -19.28 -33.32 12.77
C TYR A 218 -18.87 -34.68 13.33
N LYS A 219 -19.54 -35.76 12.88
CA LYS A 219 -19.31 -37.14 13.36
C LYS A 219 -18.24 -37.92 12.57
N LEU A 220 -17.60 -37.29 11.57
CA LEU A 220 -16.57 -37.95 10.77
C LEU A 220 -15.26 -38.08 11.57
N SER A 221 -14.35 -38.94 11.09
CA SER A 221 -13.08 -39.17 11.75
C SER A 221 -12.17 -37.93 11.69
N HIS A 222 -11.31 -37.79 12.69
CA HIS A 222 -10.31 -36.71 12.77
C HIS A 222 -9.45 -36.59 11.50
N ARG A 223 -9.12 -37.73 10.88
CA ARG A 223 -8.37 -37.77 9.61
C ARG A 223 -9.12 -37.11 8.45
N VAL A 224 -10.44 -37.28 8.37
CA VAL A 224 -11.26 -36.62 7.35
C VAL A 224 -11.28 -35.11 7.58
N HIS A 225 -11.38 -34.67 8.84
CA HIS A 225 -11.38 -33.25 9.19
C HIS A 225 -10.07 -32.55 8.80
N ILE A 226 -8.92 -33.19 9.04
CA ILE A 226 -7.59 -32.65 8.64
C ILE A 226 -7.57 -32.37 7.13
N GLU A 227 -7.94 -33.36 6.31
CA GLU A 227 -7.89 -33.26 4.86
C GLU A 227 -8.90 -32.24 4.32
N ALA A 228 -10.08 -32.15 4.94
CA ALA A 228 -11.07 -31.15 4.59
C ALA A 228 -10.58 -29.72 4.87
N ILE A 229 -9.91 -29.48 6.01
CA ILE A 229 -9.35 -28.16 6.34
C ILE A 229 -8.17 -27.83 5.41
N LEU A 230 -7.30 -28.78 5.12
CA LEU A 230 -6.18 -28.58 4.19
C LEU A 230 -6.66 -28.25 2.76
N ALA A 231 -7.75 -28.89 2.30
CA ALA A 231 -8.36 -28.61 1.01
C ALA A 231 -8.84 -27.15 0.86
N LEU A 232 -9.16 -26.47 1.95
CA LEU A 232 -9.60 -25.07 1.92
C LEU A 232 -8.50 -24.11 1.43
N ARG A 233 -7.22 -24.40 1.70
CA ARG A 233 -6.06 -23.56 1.30
C ARG A 233 -6.06 -23.31 -0.21
N GLY A 234 -6.32 -24.37 -0.95
CA GLY A 234 -6.49 -24.37 -2.39
C GLY A 234 -7.65 -23.55 -2.90
N ILE A 235 -8.82 -23.80 -2.32
CA ILE A 235 -10.08 -23.15 -2.71
C ILE A 235 -10.04 -21.65 -2.39
N ALA A 236 -9.28 -21.25 -1.37
CA ALA A 236 -9.12 -19.86 -0.95
C ALA A 236 -8.56 -18.94 -2.05
N GLN A 237 -7.82 -19.48 -3.04
CA GLN A 237 -7.34 -18.70 -4.18
C GLN A 237 -8.49 -18.14 -5.03
N GLN A 238 -9.62 -18.84 -5.09
CA GLN A 238 -10.79 -18.45 -5.90
C GLN A 238 -11.97 -17.95 -5.05
N LYS A 239 -12.11 -18.45 -3.81
CA LYS A 239 -13.17 -18.07 -2.85
C LYS A 239 -12.60 -17.60 -1.50
N PRO A 240 -11.82 -16.51 -1.47
CA PRO A 240 -11.10 -16.10 -0.27
C PRO A 240 -12.02 -15.68 0.88
N LYS A 241 -13.16 -15.03 0.60
CA LYS A 241 -14.06 -14.52 1.65
C LYS A 241 -14.81 -15.64 2.36
N GLU A 242 -15.32 -16.60 1.60
CA GLU A 242 -16.06 -17.74 2.14
C GLU A 242 -15.15 -18.64 2.97
N VAL A 243 -13.95 -18.94 2.46
CA VAL A 243 -12.96 -19.72 3.20
C VAL A 243 -12.49 -18.97 4.45
N GLN A 244 -12.30 -17.64 4.39
CA GLN A 244 -11.92 -16.84 5.55
C GLN A 244 -12.93 -16.98 6.69
N ASN A 245 -14.22 -16.87 6.40
CA ASN A 245 -15.27 -16.98 7.41
C ASN A 245 -15.30 -18.37 8.06
N LEU A 246 -15.13 -19.41 7.24
CA LEU A 246 -15.13 -20.80 7.67
C LEU A 246 -13.91 -21.15 8.52
N ALA A 247 -12.72 -20.74 8.06
CA ALA A 247 -11.47 -20.92 8.79
C ALA A 247 -11.48 -20.17 10.13
N LEU A 248 -12.04 -18.95 10.16
CA LEU A 248 -12.20 -18.19 11.39
C LEU A 248 -13.18 -18.90 12.36
N GLN A 249 -14.31 -19.40 11.86
CA GLN A 249 -15.26 -20.17 12.67
C GLN A 249 -14.60 -21.41 13.30
N LEU A 250 -13.88 -22.20 12.51
CA LEU A 250 -13.17 -23.39 12.99
C LEU A 250 -12.05 -23.04 13.97
N PHE A 251 -11.33 -21.95 13.75
CA PHE A 251 -10.30 -21.48 14.67
C PHE A 251 -10.87 -21.04 16.02
N MET A 252 -12.03 -20.37 16.02
CA MET A 252 -12.68 -19.84 17.22
C MET A 252 -13.37 -20.92 18.07
N ASP A 253 -13.71 -22.07 17.49
CA ASP A 253 -14.34 -23.17 18.22
C ASP A 253 -13.34 -23.87 19.15
N LYS A 254 -13.44 -23.55 20.45
CA LYS A 254 -12.57 -24.11 21.50
C LYS A 254 -12.86 -25.59 21.81
N THR A 255 -13.95 -26.15 21.29
CA THR A 255 -14.29 -27.58 21.47
C THR A 255 -13.54 -28.48 20.50
N LEU A 256 -13.02 -27.91 19.39
CA LEU A 256 -12.26 -28.65 18.40
C LEU A 256 -10.86 -29.02 18.89
N HIS A 257 -10.37 -30.15 18.38
CA HIS A 257 -9.01 -30.61 18.65
C HIS A 257 -7.98 -29.54 18.25
N PRO A 258 -6.93 -29.27 19.07
CA PRO A 258 -5.92 -28.23 18.81
C PRO A 258 -5.32 -28.27 17.40
N GLU A 259 -5.05 -29.46 16.86
CA GLU A 259 -4.53 -29.66 15.51
C GLU A 259 -5.45 -29.07 14.42
N LEU A 260 -6.77 -29.28 14.53
CA LEU A 260 -7.73 -28.76 13.55
C LEU A 260 -7.79 -27.23 13.59
N ARG A 261 -7.69 -26.65 14.80
CA ARG A 261 -7.62 -25.20 15.00
C ARG A 261 -6.33 -24.61 14.44
N MET A 262 -5.20 -25.31 14.59
CA MET A 262 -3.91 -24.94 14.00
C MET A 262 -3.95 -24.97 12.46
N LEU A 263 -4.58 -25.98 11.86
CA LEU A 263 -4.78 -26.05 10.41
C LEU A 263 -5.71 -24.94 9.91
N ALA A 264 -6.77 -24.61 10.67
CA ALA A 264 -7.70 -23.54 10.32
C ALA A 264 -7.01 -22.16 10.33
N ILE A 265 -6.18 -21.85 11.34
CA ILE A 265 -5.42 -20.60 11.36
C ILE A 265 -4.36 -20.55 10.26
N MET A 266 -3.75 -21.70 9.91
CA MET A 266 -2.82 -21.77 8.78
C MET A 266 -3.52 -21.41 7.46
N ALA A 267 -4.70 -22.00 7.19
CA ALA A 267 -5.50 -21.66 6.02
C ALA A 267 -5.98 -20.19 6.03
N LEU A 268 -6.33 -19.66 7.20
CA LEU A 268 -6.74 -18.25 7.35
C LEU A 268 -5.61 -17.28 7.03
N LEU A 269 -4.38 -17.54 7.49
CA LEU A 269 -3.25 -16.62 7.32
C LEU A 269 -2.62 -16.66 5.92
N GLU A 270 -2.87 -17.71 5.14
CA GLU A 270 -2.53 -17.75 3.71
C GLU A 270 -3.45 -16.87 2.88
N ILE A 271 -4.66 -16.61 3.36
CA ILE A 271 -5.54 -15.59 2.80
C ILE A 271 -4.97 -14.23 3.23
N LYS A 272 -4.81 -13.29 2.29
CA LYS A 272 -4.37 -11.91 2.58
C LYS A 272 -5.44 -11.16 3.39
N SER A 273 -5.68 -11.57 4.62
CA SER A 273 -6.74 -11.07 5.50
C SER A 273 -6.44 -9.65 6.00
N SER A 274 -7.51 -8.90 6.29
CA SER A 274 -7.40 -7.53 6.79
C SER A 274 -6.85 -7.49 8.22
N MET A 275 -6.29 -6.34 8.61
CA MET A 275 -5.81 -6.13 9.99
C MET A 275 -6.92 -6.29 11.04
N ALA A 276 -8.19 -6.06 10.68
CA ALA A 276 -9.32 -6.29 11.58
C ALA A 276 -9.47 -7.78 11.93
N VAL A 277 -9.38 -8.68 10.93
CA VAL A 277 -9.41 -10.13 11.13
C VAL A 277 -8.21 -10.58 11.98
N MET A 278 -7.03 -10.05 11.67
CA MET A 278 -5.82 -10.32 12.46
C MET A 278 -5.94 -9.87 13.92
N THR A 279 -6.56 -8.72 14.16
CA THR A 279 -6.81 -8.22 15.52
C THR A 279 -7.76 -9.14 16.28
N ASN A 280 -8.80 -9.66 15.61
CA ASN A 280 -9.69 -10.65 16.20
C ASN A 280 -8.97 -11.95 16.55
N VAL A 281 -8.12 -12.47 15.66
CA VAL A 281 -7.27 -13.64 15.94
C VAL A 281 -6.40 -13.40 17.18
N VAL A 282 -5.75 -12.24 17.27
CA VAL A 282 -4.91 -11.86 18.43
C VAL A 282 -5.72 -11.79 19.72
N ASN A 283 -6.95 -11.26 19.67
CA ASN A 283 -7.82 -11.19 20.84
C ASN A 283 -8.29 -12.59 21.28
N VAL A 284 -8.55 -13.49 20.33
CA VAL A 284 -8.91 -14.88 20.62
C VAL A 284 -7.76 -15.60 21.33
N ILE A 285 -6.53 -15.53 20.80
CA ILE A 285 -5.37 -16.24 21.42
C ILE A 285 -5.02 -15.72 22.81
N LYS A 286 -5.27 -14.44 23.12
CA LYS A 286 -5.07 -13.88 24.47
C LYS A 286 -5.94 -14.54 25.54
N SER A 287 -7.10 -15.05 25.14
CA SER A 287 -8.08 -15.70 26.01
C SER A 287 -8.17 -17.22 25.80
N ASP A 288 -7.26 -17.79 25.00
CA ASP A 288 -7.22 -19.21 24.72
C ASP A 288 -6.53 -19.97 25.86
N ARG A 289 -6.92 -21.22 26.08
CA ARG A 289 -6.33 -22.10 27.10
C ARG A 289 -5.40 -23.16 26.49
N SER A 290 -5.46 -23.35 25.17
CA SER A 290 -4.67 -24.37 24.47
C SER A 290 -3.27 -23.85 24.12
N LEU A 291 -2.27 -24.29 24.88
CA LEU A 291 -0.88 -23.89 24.65
C LEU A 291 -0.36 -24.23 23.24
N PRO A 292 -0.68 -25.39 22.62
CA PRO A 292 -0.28 -25.68 21.25
C PRO A 292 -0.84 -24.66 20.23
N VAL A 293 -2.12 -24.29 20.37
CA VAL A 293 -2.77 -23.32 19.46
C VAL A 293 -2.14 -21.94 19.63
N ILE A 294 -1.91 -21.49 20.87
CA ILE A 294 -1.28 -20.20 21.16
C ILE A 294 0.14 -20.14 20.58
N SER A 295 0.97 -21.15 20.88
CA SER A 295 2.37 -21.19 20.45
C SER A 295 2.50 -21.25 18.93
N PHE A 296 1.72 -22.10 18.28
CA PHE A 296 1.70 -22.22 16.82
C PHE A 296 1.23 -20.92 16.16
N THR A 297 0.10 -20.37 16.61
CA THR A 297 -0.46 -19.13 16.04
C THR A 297 0.50 -17.96 16.21
N TYR A 298 1.08 -17.80 17.40
CA TYR A 298 2.07 -16.75 17.67
C TYR A 298 3.30 -16.89 16.76
N SER A 299 3.84 -18.11 16.64
CA SER A 299 5.02 -18.39 15.82
C SER A 299 4.74 -18.13 14.34
N LEU A 300 3.55 -18.50 13.86
CA LEU A 300 3.12 -18.29 12.48
C LEU A 300 2.96 -16.79 12.17
N ILE A 301 2.28 -16.02 13.03
CA ILE A 301 2.15 -14.57 12.89
C ILE A 301 3.54 -13.89 12.94
N LYS A 302 4.42 -14.34 13.84
CA LYS A 302 5.79 -13.84 13.95
C LYS A 302 6.60 -14.12 12.69
N SER A 303 6.50 -15.32 12.12
CA SER A 303 7.15 -15.70 10.87
C SER A 303 6.65 -14.85 9.69
N LEU A 304 5.34 -14.71 9.54
CA LEU A 304 4.73 -13.88 8.48
C LEU A 304 5.12 -12.40 8.61
N SER A 305 5.24 -11.86 9.83
CA SER A 305 5.73 -10.49 10.06
C SER A 305 7.22 -10.29 9.70
N ARG A 306 7.96 -11.38 9.51
CA ARG A 306 9.38 -11.38 9.13
C ARG A 306 9.60 -11.61 7.64
N SER A 307 8.69 -12.27 6.93
CA SER A 307 8.84 -12.58 5.51
C SER A 307 8.88 -11.31 4.64
N THR A 308 9.84 -11.29 3.72
CA THR A 308 9.96 -10.33 2.63
C THR A 308 9.48 -10.91 1.29
N ASP A 309 9.00 -12.15 1.24
CA ASP A 309 8.67 -12.87 -0.01
C ASP A 309 7.47 -12.26 -0.75
N SER A 310 6.55 -11.61 -0.02
CA SER A 310 5.45 -10.84 -0.62
C SER A 310 5.90 -9.61 -1.43
N ILE A 311 7.20 -9.30 -1.42
CA ILE A 311 7.82 -8.11 -2.01
C ILE A 311 8.65 -8.46 -3.26
N LEU A 312 9.22 -9.68 -3.31
CA LEU A 312 10.10 -10.16 -4.38
C LEU A 312 9.47 -10.04 -5.80
N PRO A 313 8.18 -10.36 -6.02
CA PRO A 313 7.56 -10.26 -7.35
C PRO A 313 7.52 -8.85 -7.94
N PHE A 314 7.46 -7.80 -7.10
CA PHE A 314 7.45 -6.40 -7.57
C PHE A 314 8.81 -5.95 -8.12
N PHE A 315 9.91 -6.50 -7.60
CA PHE A 315 11.26 -6.22 -8.07
C PHE A 315 11.77 -7.21 -9.12
N LEU A 316 11.17 -8.41 -9.21
CA LEU A 316 11.46 -9.42 -10.23
C LEU A 316 10.70 -9.20 -11.54
N GLN A 317 9.64 -8.40 -11.55
CA GLN A 317 9.22 -7.77 -12.79
C GLN A 317 10.34 -6.82 -13.22
N ASN A 318 11.24 -7.32 -14.08
CA ASN A 318 12.25 -6.58 -14.85
C ASN A 318 11.59 -5.55 -15.80
N LYS A 319 10.56 -4.85 -15.36
CA LYS A 319 9.91 -3.77 -16.08
C LYS A 319 10.70 -2.52 -15.78
N PHE A 320 11.66 -2.23 -16.67
CA PHE A 320 12.30 -0.93 -16.73
C PHE A 320 11.20 0.11 -16.94
N LEU A 321 11.07 1.11 -16.05
CA LEU A 321 9.98 2.07 -16.16
C LEU A 321 10.06 2.86 -17.47
N GLY A 322 11.26 3.04 -18.03
CA GLY A 322 11.45 3.69 -19.33
C GLY A 322 10.77 3.00 -20.51
N ASP A 323 10.38 1.73 -20.41
CA ASP A 323 9.62 1.03 -21.46
C ASP A 323 8.14 1.47 -21.51
N SER A 324 7.63 2.12 -20.46
CA SER A 324 6.19 2.41 -20.30
C SER A 324 5.86 3.77 -19.69
N VAL A 325 6.85 4.48 -19.16
CA VAL A 325 6.71 5.76 -18.46
C VAL A 325 7.81 6.70 -18.92
N THR A 326 7.46 7.92 -19.29
CA THR A 326 8.45 8.96 -19.64
C THR A 326 9.23 9.39 -18.40
N PRO A 327 10.53 9.72 -18.53
CA PRO A 327 11.33 10.13 -17.38
C PRO A 327 10.80 11.44 -16.80
N ALA A 328 10.66 11.48 -15.48
CA ALA A 328 10.27 12.68 -14.74
C ALA A 328 11.36 13.76 -14.82
N PHE A 329 12.64 13.34 -14.85
CA PHE A 329 13.75 14.19 -15.23
C PHE A 329 14.92 13.38 -15.81
N VAL A 330 15.72 14.04 -16.65
CA VAL A 330 16.97 13.50 -17.19
C VAL A 330 18.06 14.55 -17.03
N LEU A 331 19.20 14.17 -16.47
CA LEU A 331 20.41 14.99 -16.36
C LEU A 331 21.56 14.28 -17.08
N ILE A 332 22.21 14.98 -18.01
CA ILE A 332 23.36 14.46 -18.74
C ILE A 332 24.59 15.28 -18.33
N LEU A 333 25.53 14.63 -17.65
CA LEU A 333 26.81 15.22 -17.27
C LEU A 333 27.86 14.73 -18.26
N ARG A 334 28.30 15.60 -19.18
CA ARG A 334 29.30 15.27 -20.22
C ARG A 334 30.54 16.13 -20.10
N ALA A 335 31.70 15.49 -20.02
CA ALA A 335 33.02 16.07 -20.19
C ALA A 335 33.65 15.51 -21.47
N VAL A 336 34.21 16.38 -22.32
CA VAL A 336 34.92 15.96 -23.53
C VAL A 336 36.39 16.30 -23.35
N ARG A 337 37.28 15.30 -23.43
CA ARG A 337 38.73 15.49 -23.32
C ARG A 337 39.28 15.84 -24.71
N ALA A 338 40.01 16.96 -24.81
CA ALA A 338 40.44 17.57 -26.07
C ALA A 338 41.26 16.65 -27.00
N ASN A 339 41.97 15.66 -26.48
CA ASN A 339 42.94 14.90 -27.29
C ASN A 339 42.37 13.67 -28.01
N ASN A 340 41.18 13.16 -27.66
CA ASN A 340 40.66 11.89 -28.24
C ASN A 340 39.14 11.90 -28.58
N ASN A 341 38.44 13.04 -28.43
CA ASN A 341 36.99 13.18 -28.69
C ASN A 341 36.04 12.17 -27.98
N LYS A 342 36.55 11.34 -27.06
CA LYS A 342 35.73 10.38 -26.30
C LYS A 342 34.88 11.12 -25.25
N PRO A 343 33.54 10.96 -25.26
CA PRO A 343 32.68 11.52 -24.22
C PRO A 343 32.90 10.75 -22.91
N LEU A 344 33.43 11.42 -21.89
CA LEU A 344 33.45 10.92 -20.52
C LEU A 344 32.27 11.56 -19.78
N GLY A 345 31.44 10.78 -19.12
CA GLY A 345 30.29 11.35 -18.43
C GLY A 345 29.23 10.33 -18.07
N TYR A 346 28.23 10.80 -17.33
CA TYR A 346 27.15 9.97 -16.83
C TYR A 346 25.80 10.58 -17.21
N GLN A 347 24.87 9.73 -17.60
CA GLN A 347 23.47 10.07 -17.73
C GLN A 347 22.72 9.59 -16.49
N ILE A 348 21.93 10.48 -15.91
CA ILE A 348 21.00 10.19 -14.82
C ILE A 348 19.59 10.34 -15.36
N ALA A 349 18.78 9.28 -15.27
CA ALA A 349 17.36 9.32 -15.61
C ALA A 349 16.54 8.85 -14.42
N ALA A 350 15.50 9.60 -14.06
CA ALA A 350 14.56 9.20 -13.03
C ALA A 350 13.14 9.10 -13.59
N TYR A 351 12.42 8.08 -13.15
CA TYR A 351 11.08 7.71 -13.58
C TYR A 351 10.18 7.66 -12.36
N GLU A 352 8.98 8.23 -12.47
CA GLU A 352 7.98 8.24 -11.41
C GLU A 352 6.69 7.58 -11.91
N ASP A 353 6.27 6.48 -11.29
CA ASP A 353 4.96 5.87 -11.50
C ASP A 353 4.07 6.16 -10.28
N ARG A 354 3.22 7.17 -10.43
CA ARG A 354 2.29 7.63 -9.38
C ARG A 354 1.18 6.64 -9.07
N ASN A 355 0.81 5.77 -10.01
CA ASN A 355 -0.25 4.79 -9.78
C ASN A 355 0.22 3.67 -8.85
N ASN A 356 1.50 3.30 -8.95
CA ASN A 356 2.11 2.24 -8.16
C ASN A 356 3.02 2.73 -7.02
N ASN A 357 3.07 4.04 -6.75
CA ASN A 357 3.97 4.66 -5.78
C ASN A 357 5.43 4.18 -5.93
N ARG A 358 5.92 4.10 -7.17
CA ARG A 358 7.26 3.59 -7.51
C ARG A 358 8.11 4.68 -8.13
N VAL A 359 9.37 4.76 -7.72
CA VAL A 359 10.39 5.66 -8.26
C VAL A 359 11.59 4.83 -8.67
N GLN A 360 12.04 4.99 -9.91
CA GLN A 360 13.24 4.33 -10.42
C GLN A 360 14.24 5.38 -10.90
N MET A 361 15.51 5.22 -10.56
CA MET A 361 16.59 6.08 -10.97
C MET A 361 17.73 5.23 -11.52
N ILE A 362 18.26 5.61 -12.68
CA ILE A 362 19.38 4.93 -13.33
C ILE A 362 20.46 5.97 -13.64
N ILE A 363 21.69 5.63 -13.25
CA ILE A 363 22.91 6.34 -13.60
C ILE A 363 23.71 5.39 -14.50
N ALA A 364 24.02 5.80 -15.72
CA ALA A 364 24.80 5.00 -16.67
C ALA A 364 25.92 5.83 -17.30
N ALA A 365 27.05 5.19 -17.60
CA ALA A 365 28.14 5.84 -18.32
C ALA A 365 27.73 6.18 -19.77
N LEU A 366 28.21 7.31 -20.29
CA LEU A 366 27.94 7.77 -21.66
C LEU A 366 28.83 7.11 -22.72
N ALA A 367 30.00 6.59 -22.31
CA ALA A 367 30.91 5.91 -23.23
C ALA A 367 30.38 4.49 -23.51
N ALA A 368 30.22 4.14 -24.79
CA ALA A 368 29.66 2.84 -25.20
C ALA A 368 30.52 1.62 -24.75
N GLU A 369 31.78 1.87 -24.40
CA GLU A 369 32.74 0.88 -23.89
C GLU A 369 32.72 0.75 -22.35
N ASP A 370 32.01 1.64 -21.64
CA ASP A 370 31.86 1.61 -20.18
C ASP A 370 30.48 1.07 -19.81
N ASN A 371 30.44 -0.17 -19.33
CA ASN A 371 29.21 -0.86 -18.91
C ASN A 371 28.81 -0.55 -17.46
N TRP A 372 29.47 0.37 -16.78
CA TRP A 372 29.16 0.70 -15.40
C TRP A 372 27.82 1.44 -15.29
N SER A 373 26.99 1.00 -14.35
CA SER A 373 25.75 1.68 -14.00
C SER A 373 25.38 1.52 -12.53
N PHE A 374 24.53 2.42 -12.05
CA PHE A 374 23.90 2.38 -10.74
C PHE A 374 22.39 2.51 -10.91
N CYS A 375 21.64 1.65 -10.25
CA CYS A 375 20.19 1.56 -10.34
C CYS A 375 19.61 1.63 -8.93
N ALA A 376 18.72 2.58 -8.70
CA ALA A 376 17.91 2.67 -7.51
C ALA A 376 16.44 2.51 -7.88
N ASP A 377 15.73 1.63 -7.17
CA ASP A 377 14.32 1.34 -7.42
C ASP A 377 13.59 1.29 -6.09
N ALA A 378 12.66 2.21 -5.85
CA ALA A 378 11.94 2.35 -4.60
C ALA A 378 10.44 2.25 -4.81
N ILE A 379 9.73 1.54 -3.93
CA ILE A 379 8.29 1.36 -3.97
C ILE A 379 7.68 1.54 -2.58
N GLY A 380 6.60 2.32 -2.52
CA GLY A 380 5.74 2.45 -1.35
C GLY A 380 4.64 1.39 -1.35
N LEU A 381 4.77 0.35 -0.52
CA LEU A 381 3.80 -0.75 -0.44
C LEU A 381 2.57 -0.40 0.41
N ALA A 382 2.77 0.43 1.43
CA ALA A 382 1.73 0.95 2.32
C ALA A 382 2.19 2.28 2.92
N LYS A 383 1.29 3.02 3.59
CA LYS A 383 1.62 4.28 4.28
C LYS A 383 2.78 4.13 5.29
N ASN A 384 2.99 2.94 5.82
CA ASN A 384 3.98 2.63 6.85
C ASN A 384 5.06 1.64 6.40
N LYS A 385 5.14 1.30 5.10
CA LYS A 385 6.12 0.36 4.58
C LYS A 385 6.63 0.78 3.20
N ALA A 386 7.93 0.98 3.11
CA ALA A 386 8.64 1.31 1.88
C ALA A 386 9.80 0.34 1.68
N VAL A 387 10.11 0.07 0.42
CA VAL A 387 11.22 -0.81 0.04
C VAL A 387 12.01 -0.15 -1.06
N ALA A 388 13.34 -0.21 -0.99
CA ALA A 388 14.24 0.26 -2.02
C ALA A 388 15.27 -0.82 -2.37
N LYS A 389 15.57 -1.00 -3.64
CA LYS A 389 16.67 -1.81 -4.16
C LYS A 389 17.70 -0.87 -4.77
N LEU A 390 18.93 -0.98 -4.30
CA LEU A 390 20.11 -0.31 -4.85
C LEU A 390 20.99 -1.39 -5.50
N ALA A 391 21.41 -1.18 -6.74
CA ALA A 391 22.27 -2.11 -7.45
C ALA A 391 23.28 -1.36 -8.30
N TRP A 392 24.52 -1.85 -8.39
CA TRP A 392 25.59 -1.16 -9.10
C TRP A 392 26.67 -2.08 -9.65
N GLY A 393 27.49 -1.53 -10.54
CA GLY A 393 28.51 -2.26 -11.29
C GLY A 393 28.07 -2.49 -12.73
N GLU A 394 28.56 -3.56 -13.36
CA GLU A 394 28.26 -3.84 -14.76
C GLU A 394 26.75 -4.03 -14.96
N LYS A 395 26.11 -3.06 -15.63
CA LYS A 395 24.66 -3.02 -15.89
C LYS A 395 23.81 -3.27 -14.63
N CYS A 396 24.25 -2.78 -13.46
CA CYS A 396 23.60 -2.97 -12.16
C CYS A 396 23.47 -4.44 -11.70
N LYS A 397 24.37 -5.33 -12.13
CA LYS A 397 24.32 -6.77 -11.80
C LYS A 397 25.40 -7.23 -10.82
N THR A 398 26.44 -6.44 -10.60
CA THR A 398 27.62 -6.88 -9.83
C THR A 398 27.38 -6.87 -8.33
N TYR A 399 26.72 -5.83 -7.81
CA TYR A 399 26.42 -5.64 -6.40
C TYR A 399 24.99 -5.19 -6.23
N ASP A 400 24.34 -5.63 -5.16
CA ASP A 400 23.01 -5.18 -4.81
C ASP A 400 22.75 -5.13 -3.30
N THR A 401 21.79 -4.30 -2.94
CA THR A 401 21.34 -4.07 -1.57
C THR A 401 19.85 -3.77 -1.60
N MET A 402 19.11 -4.45 -0.75
CA MET A 402 17.69 -4.26 -0.53
C MET A 402 17.48 -3.62 0.85
N ILE A 403 16.80 -2.49 0.85
CA ILE A 403 16.48 -1.69 2.03
C ILE A 403 14.97 -1.79 2.23
N THR A 404 14.54 -2.29 3.38
CA THR A 404 13.13 -2.32 3.77
C THR A 404 12.94 -1.45 5.00
N ALA A 405 12.11 -0.42 4.90
CA ALA A 405 11.75 0.45 6.00
C ALA A 405 10.29 0.24 6.37
N GLU A 406 10.04 -0.13 7.63
CA GLU A 406 8.72 -0.35 8.19
C GLU A 406 8.54 0.53 9.42
N THR A 407 7.37 1.14 9.56
CA THR A 407 6.96 1.86 10.77
C THR A 407 5.77 1.16 11.40
N GLY A 408 5.75 1.09 12.73
CA GLY A 408 4.71 0.38 13.47
C GLY A 408 4.74 0.70 14.96
N LEU A 409 4.00 -0.07 15.75
CA LEU A 409 3.98 0.03 17.19
C LEU A 409 4.58 -1.23 17.83
N VAL A 410 5.54 -1.05 18.73
CA VAL A 410 6.08 -2.11 19.60
C VAL A 410 5.76 -1.69 21.02
N GLN A 411 4.92 -2.48 21.72
CA GLN A 411 4.47 -2.14 23.09
C GLN A 411 3.90 -0.70 23.20
N ASN A 412 3.03 -0.31 22.28
CA ASN A 412 2.48 1.05 22.14
C ASN A 412 3.48 2.19 21.83
N LYS A 413 4.77 1.89 21.59
CA LYS A 413 5.77 2.88 21.18
C LYS A 413 6.01 2.83 19.68
N VAL A 414 6.18 3.98 19.04
CA VAL A 414 6.49 4.04 17.60
C VAL A 414 7.85 3.40 17.35
N ALA A 415 7.86 2.36 16.54
CA ALA A 415 9.07 1.67 16.14
C ALA A 415 9.28 1.86 14.65
N VAL A 416 10.52 2.13 14.28
CA VAL A 416 10.99 2.05 12.91
C VAL A 416 11.90 0.83 12.82
N ARG A 417 11.56 -0.08 11.92
CA ARG A 417 12.39 -1.23 11.59
C ARG A 417 12.98 -1.01 10.21
N VAL A 418 14.30 -0.99 10.15
CA VAL A 418 15.06 -0.94 8.89
C VAL A 418 15.76 -2.28 8.72
N ARG A 419 15.50 -2.97 7.60
CA ARG A 419 16.22 -4.18 7.20
C ARG A 419 17.07 -3.87 5.96
N LEU A 420 18.32 -4.28 6.01
CA LEU A 420 19.29 -4.22 4.93
C LEU A 420 19.62 -5.67 4.56
N ALA A 421 19.47 -6.06 3.30
CA ALA A 421 19.87 -7.37 2.78
C ALA A 421 20.73 -7.18 1.54
N TRP A 422 21.71 -8.04 1.30
CA TRP A 422 22.59 -7.94 0.13
C TRP A 422 23.01 -9.33 -0.33
N ASN A 423 23.22 -9.50 -1.65
CA ASN A 423 23.83 -10.73 -2.16
C ASN A 423 25.35 -10.62 -2.15
N ARG A 424 25.87 -9.50 -2.67
CA ARG A 424 27.31 -9.24 -2.79
C ARG A 424 27.61 -7.78 -2.52
N LEU A 425 28.58 -7.52 -1.65
CA LEU A 425 29.12 -6.18 -1.37
C LEU A 425 30.59 -6.07 -1.80
N PRO A 426 31.07 -4.87 -2.15
CA PRO A 426 32.49 -4.62 -2.40
C PRO A 426 33.33 -4.89 -1.14
N THR A 427 34.49 -5.53 -1.30
CA THR A 427 35.39 -5.90 -0.19
C THR A 427 35.89 -4.70 0.61
N SER A 428 36.06 -3.55 -0.04
CA SER A 428 36.40 -2.27 0.59
C SER A 428 35.31 -1.79 1.56
N LEU A 429 34.04 -2.02 1.23
CA LEU A 429 32.89 -1.62 2.03
C LEU A 429 32.75 -2.50 3.28
N VAL A 430 33.01 -3.81 3.13
CA VAL A 430 33.01 -4.78 4.23
C VAL A 430 34.13 -4.49 5.25
N ARG A 431 35.33 -4.14 4.78
CA ARG A 431 36.50 -3.87 5.63
C ARG A 431 36.32 -2.61 6.50
N ASN A 432 35.67 -1.56 5.99
CA ASN A 432 35.51 -0.28 6.70
C ASN A 432 34.39 -0.29 7.74
N VAL A 433 33.40 -1.19 7.64
CA VAL A 433 32.18 -1.19 8.49
C VAL A 433 32.17 -2.34 9.51
N LYS A 434 33.21 -3.19 9.56
CA LYS A 434 33.28 -4.40 10.43
C LYS A 434 32.01 -5.28 10.34
N ILE A 435 31.45 -5.42 9.15
CA ILE A 435 30.30 -6.31 8.91
C ILE A 435 30.85 -7.73 8.72
N SER A 436 30.33 -8.72 9.45
CA SER A 436 30.72 -10.13 9.26
C SER A 436 30.38 -10.58 7.84
N VAL A 437 31.34 -11.21 7.15
CA VAL A 437 31.18 -11.73 5.78
C VAL A 437 30.06 -12.80 5.72
N GLU A 438 29.72 -13.42 6.85
CA GLU A 438 28.71 -14.47 6.96
C GLU A 438 27.28 -13.93 7.06
N ALA A 439 27.09 -12.65 7.42
CA ALA A 439 25.76 -12.06 7.53
C ALA A 439 25.32 -11.48 6.17
N GLN A 440 24.31 -12.09 5.54
CA GLN A 440 23.69 -11.57 4.30
C GLN A 440 22.56 -10.55 4.57
N GLN A 441 22.19 -10.35 5.83
CA GLN A 441 21.13 -9.44 6.23
C GLN A 441 21.42 -8.81 7.60
N LEU A 442 21.06 -7.54 7.74
CA LEU A 442 21.08 -6.76 8.98
C LEU A 442 19.69 -6.18 9.24
N SER A 443 19.21 -6.27 10.48
CA SER A 443 17.93 -5.68 10.89
C SER A 443 18.14 -4.77 12.09
N LEU A 444 17.88 -3.49 11.91
CA LEU A 444 17.88 -2.48 12.97
C LEU A 444 16.45 -2.16 13.35
N VAL A 445 16.11 -2.28 14.64
CA VAL A 445 14.83 -1.83 15.19
C VAL A 445 15.12 -0.66 16.11
N VAL A 446 14.70 0.52 15.71
CA VAL A 446 14.72 1.71 16.54
C VAL A 446 13.33 1.89 17.11
N VAL A 447 13.19 1.61 18.41
CA VAL A 447 11.97 1.99 19.14
C VAL A 447 12.17 3.45 19.54
N VAL A 448 11.46 4.34 18.86
CA VAL A 448 11.48 5.76 19.19
C VAL A 448 10.52 5.95 20.35
N GLU A 449 11.06 6.26 21.51
CA GLU A 449 10.29 6.86 22.60
C GLU A 449 9.95 8.28 22.16
N SER A 450 8.84 8.35 21.44
CA SER A 450 8.42 9.55 20.75
C SER A 450 7.55 10.34 21.71
N GLU A 451 8.14 11.26 22.46
CA GLU A 451 7.46 12.52 22.80
C GLU A 451 7.24 13.28 21.48
N LYS A 452 6.29 12.81 20.65
CA LYS A 452 5.94 13.54 19.43
C LYS A 452 5.14 14.75 19.86
N VAL A 453 5.64 15.90 19.47
CA VAL A 453 5.05 17.19 19.71
C VAL A 453 4.56 17.70 18.36
N LEU A 454 3.28 18.03 18.26
CA LEU A 454 2.70 18.75 17.14
C LEU A 454 3.26 20.18 17.17
N GLY A 455 4.15 20.48 16.23
CA GLY A 455 4.78 21.80 16.15
C GLY A 455 3.99 22.76 15.29
N ILE A 456 3.76 23.98 15.79
CA ILE A 456 3.51 25.16 14.95
C ILE A 456 4.68 26.11 15.11
N ILE A 457 4.98 26.80 14.01
CA ILE A 457 5.87 27.96 13.91
C ILE A 457 4.99 29.14 13.45
N VAL A 458 4.90 30.24 14.20
CA VAL A 458 4.41 31.52 13.66
C VAL A 458 5.59 32.47 13.54
N LYS A 459 6.11 32.61 12.33
CA LYS A 459 7.07 33.66 11.99
C LYS A 459 6.30 34.91 11.62
N SER A 460 6.57 36.01 12.32
CA SER A 460 6.50 37.32 11.70
C SER A 460 7.35 38.34 12.48
N PRO A 461 8.48 38.76 11.90
CA PRO A 461 8.75 40.16 11.71
C PRO A 461 8.12 40.59 10.36
N ALA A 462 7.07 41.41 10.43
CA ALA A 462 6.49 42.22 9.34
C ALA A 462 5.62 41.62 8.20
N ARG A 463 5.10 40.37 8.22
CA ARG A 463 4.24 39.87 7.10
C ARG A 463 2.88 39.23 7.42
N GLY A 464 2.51 39.03 8.69
CA GLY A 464 1.16 38.56 9.05
C GLY A 464 0.79 37.17 8.52
N GLU A 465 1.76 36.29 8.30
CA GLU A 465 1.54 34.90 7.88
C GLU A 465 1.45 33.95 9.09
N LEU A 466 0.45 33.08 9.10
CA LEU A 466 0.22 32.05 10.11
C LEU A 466 0.35 30.67 9.50
N THR A 467 0.84 29.71 10.30
CA THR A 467 0.91 28.29 9.94
C THR A 467 0.08 27.44 10.91
N THR A 468 -0.76 26.55 10.40
CA THR A 468 -1.55 25.61 11.21
C THR A 468 -0.73 24.38 11.64
N PHE A 469 -1.26 23.57 12.56
CA PHE A 469 -0.66 22.31 13.02
C PHE A 469 -0.49 21.29 11.87
N SER A 470 -1.35 21.34 10.84
CA SER A 470 -1.22 20.51 9.62
C SER A 470 -0.35 21.19 8.53
N ASN A 471 0.43 22.21 8.92
CA ASN A 471 1.39 22.94 8.10
C ASN A 471 0.78 23.79 6.96
N LYS A 472 -0.47 24.24 7.10
CA LYS A 472 -1.14 25.12 6.12
C LYS A 472 -0.83 26.58 6.43
N GLN A 473 -0.28 27.29 5.45
CA GLN A 473 0.10 28.70 5.57
C GLN A 473 -0.99 29.61 5.02
N TYR A 474 -1.25 30.73 5.68
CA TYR A 474 -2.19 31.76 5.24
C TYR A 474 -1.90 33.12 5.84
N LYS A 475 -2.38 34.19 5.19
CA LYS A 475 -2.30 35.56 5.72
C LYS A 475 -3.45 35.81 6.69
N ASN A 476 -3.13 36.32 7.88
CA ASN A 476 -4.10 36.78 8.87
C ASN A 476 -4.10 38.31 8.93
N TYR A 477 -5.18 38.92 8.42
CA TYR A 477 -5.44 40.34 8.61
C TYR A 477 -6.04 40.55 10.01
N MET A 478 -5.15 40.61 10.99
CA MET A 478 -5.52 40.69 12.40
C MET A 478 -6.21 42.03 12.74
N PRO A 479 -7.37 42.02 13.41
CA PRO A 479 -8.03 43.24 13.84
C PRO A 479 -7.26 43.93 14.97
N ASN A 480 -7.18 45.26 14.92
CA ASN A 480 -6.54 46.04 15.97
C ASN A 480 -7.38 45.97 17.25
N SER A 481 -6.72 46.00 18.41
CA SER A 481 -7.36 46.04 19.73
C SER A 481 -8.17 44.80 20.16
N CYS A 482 -8.35 43.79 19.31
CA CYS A 482 -9.12 42.57 19.61
C CYS A 482 -8.20 41.35 19.81
N TYR A 483 -8.61 40.44 20.71
CA TYR A 483 -7.96 39.14 20.84
C TYR A 483 -8.46 38.20 19.75
N GLN A 484 -7.54 37.44 19.16
CA GLN A 484 -7.88 36.26 18.38
C GLN A 484 -7.43 35.00 19.12
N LEU A 485 -8.22 33.94 19.00
CA LEU A 485 -7.91 32.64 19.58
C LEU A 485 -6.84 31.91 18.74
N MET A 486 -5.61 31.88 19.24
CA MET A 486 -4.51 31.19 18.57
C MET A 486 -4.72 29.67 18.64
N ALA A 487 -4.84 29.13 19.86
CA ALA A 487 -5.13 27.73 20.13
C ALA A 487 -5.75 27.57 21.52
N GLN A 488 -6.70 26.66 21.70
CA GLN A 488 -7.19 26.22 23.00
C GLN A 488 -7.48 24.73 23.01
N ASP A 489 -7.61 24.15 24.21
CA ASP A 489 -8.23 22.84 24.38
C ASP A 489 -9.75 22.97 24.15
N CYS A 490 -10.30 22.19 23.22
CA CYS A 490 -11.71 22.22 22.85
C CYS A 490 -12.41 20.91 23.25
N THR A 491 -11.88 20.21 24.24
CA THR A 491 -12.55 19.13 24.95
C THR A 491 -13.35 19.66 26.15
N ASP A 492 -14.15 18.79 26.78
CA ASP A 492 -14.91 19.14 27.98
C ASP A 492 -14.00 19.51 29.17
N ASP A 493 -12.73 19.08 29.13
CA ASP A 493 -11.70 19.39 30.11
C ASP A 493 -10.79 20.51 29.54
N LEU A 494 -11.23 21.76 29.65
CA LEU A 494 -10.51 22.93 29.14
C LEU A 494 -9.20 23.16 29.92
N LYS A 495 -8.06 22.72 29.35
CA LYS A 495 -6.75 22.82 30.00
C LYS A 495 -5.99 24.11 29.76
N PHE A 496 -6.15 24.71 28.57
CA PHE A 496 -5.46 25.95 28.22
C PHE A 496 -6.22 26.76 27.17
N ILE A 497 -5.97 28.07 27.18
CA ILE A 497 -6.33 29.01 26.11
C ILE A 497 -5.11 29.87 25.78
N VAL A 498 -4.76 29.99 24.51
CA VAL A 498 -3.73 30.92 24.00
C VAL A 498 -4.39 31.94 23.08
N LEU A 499 -4.33 33.19 23.49
CA LEU A 499 -4.84 34.34 22.77
C LEU A 499 -3.69 35.18 22.24
N MET A 500 -3.90 35.78 21.08
CA MET A 500 -2.98 36.76 20.52
C MET A 500 -3.70 38.07 20.25
N LYS A 501 -3.00 39.19 20.45
CA LYS A 501 -3.47 40.55 20.16
C LYS A 501 -2.32 41.38 19.57
N LYS A 502 -2.65 42.44 18.84
CA LYS A 502 -1.69 43.50 18.48
C LYS A 502 -1.84 44.71 19.41
N ASP A 503 -0.72 45.25 19.87
CA ASP A 503 -0.67 46.51 20.61
C ASP A 503 -0.79 47.72 19.66
N SER A 504 -0.73 48.94 20.21
CA SER A 504 -0.80 50.18 19.42
C SER A 504 0.40 50.40 18.49
N ALA A 505 1.52 49.71 18.72
CA ALA A 505 2.72 49.75 17.90
C ALA A 505 2.77 48.58 16.89
N ASP A 506 1.65 47.90 16.65
CA ASP A 506 1.50 46.73 15.78
C ASP A 506 2.32 45.50 16.22
N ARG A 507 2.75 45.45 17.49
CA ARG A 507 3.52 44.34 18.07
C ARG A 507 2.59 43.30 18.66
N HIS A 508 3.01 42.04 18.59
CA HIS A 508 2.25 40.93 19.14
C HIS A 508 2.31 40.91 20.68
N MET A 509 1.15 40.72 21.29
CA MET A 509 0.94 40.36 22.69
C MET A 509 0.31 38.97 22.73
N VAL A 510 0.75 38.14 23.66
CA VAL A 510 0.21 36.78 23.86
C VAL A 510 -0.31 36.68 25.29
N ASN A 511 -1.55 36.24 25.43
CA ASN A 511 -2.17 35.94 26.72
C ASN A 511 -2.42 34.44 26.80
N VAL A 512 -1.98 33.81 27.88
CA VAL A 512 -2.06 32.36 28.09
C VAL A 512 -2.81 32.11 29.39
N LYS A 513 -3.93 31.39 29.31
CA LYS A 513 -4.74 31.00 30.48
C LYS A 513 -4.59 29.52 30.72
N ILE A 514 -4.09 29.15 31.89
CA ILE A 514 -3.80 27.76 32.27
C ILE A 514 -4.18 27.55 33.73
N GLY A 515 -5.16 26.69 33.99
CA GLY A 515 -5.70 26.51 35.35
C GLY A 515 -6.22 27.84 35.91
N THR A 516 -5.68 28.27 37.06
CA THR A 516 -5.99 29.58 37.67
C THR A 516 -5.00 30.69 37.30
N ASN A 517 -4.01 30.39 36.45
CA ASN A 517 -2.95 31.31 36.08
C ASN A 517 -3.30 32.06 34.79
N ASP A 518 -3.12 33.37 34.83
CA ASP A 518 -3.23 34.31 33.70
C ASP A 518 -1.85 34.88 33.40
N ILE A 519 -1.32 34.60 32.20
CA ILE A 519 0.07 34.90 31.83
C ILE A 519 0.07 35.81 30.62
N ASP A 520 0.53 37.05 30.77
CA ASP A 520 0.72 37.95 29.64
C ASP A 520 2.19 38.00 29.24
N MET A 521 2.43 37.92 27.92
CA MET A 521 3.74 38.13 27.32
C MET A 521 3.64 39.32 26.36
N LEU A 522 4.51 40.31 26.58
CA LEU A 522 4.51 41.57 25.84
C LEU A 522 5.94 42.04 25.56
N LEU A 523 6.10 42.93 24.58
CA LEU A 523 7.40 43.48 24.21
C LEU A 523 7.57 44.90 24.75
N ASN A 524 8.64 45.12 25.51
CA ASN A 524 9.15 46.45 25.85
C ASN A 524 10.39 46.73 24.99
N GLY A 525 10.26 47.58 23.97
CA GLY A 525 11.21 47.63 22.86
C GLY A 525 11.29 46.27 22.14
N GLU A 526 12.49 45.68 22.10
CA GLU A 526 12.74 44.32 21.59
C GLU A 526 12.82 43.25 22.69
N ILE A 527 12.66 43.65 23.96
CA ILE A 527 12.82 42.75 25.10
C ILE A 527 11.44 42.23 25.51
N PRO A 528 11.22 40.91 25.53
CA PRO A 528 9.98 40.35 26.03
C PRO A 528 9.94 40.40 27.56
N THR A 529 8.81 40.80 28.11
CA THR A 529 8.48 40.74 29.53
C THR A 529 7.30 39.82 29.76
N VAL A 530 7.20 39.26 30.97
CA VAL A 530 6.12 38.33 31.35
C VAL A 530 5.52 38.77 32.66
N THR A 531 4.19 38.80 32.71
CA THR A 531 3.43 38.93 33.94
C THR A 531 2.72 37.61 34.25
N MET A 532 2.62 37.29 35.53
CA MET A 532 1.86 36.17 36.06
C MET A 532 0.83 36.74 37.02
N ASN A 533 -0.45 36.56 36.71
CA ASN A 533 -1.58 37.08 37.49
C ASN A 533 -1.46 38.59 37.76
N GLY A 534 -1.02 39.36 36.75
CA GLY A 534 -0.82 40.80 36.82
C GLY A 534 0.47 41.28 37.50
N LYS A 535 1.29 40.37 38.05
CA LYS A 535 2.59 40.69 38.64
C LYS A 535 3.73 40.35 37.67
N GLU A 536 4.60 41.31 37.39
CA GLU A 536 5.77 41.09 36.52
C GLU A 536 6.76 40.09 37.14
N ILE A 537 7.19 39.12 36.35
CA ILE A 537 8.30 38.22 36.69
C ILE A 537 9.59 38.94 36.28
N ALA A 538 10.35 39.42 37.27
CA ALA A 538 11.64 40.04 37.03
C ALA A 538 12.57 39.10 36.24
N ARG A 539 13.36 39.67 35.32
CA ARG A 539 14.26 38.90 34.43
C ARG A 539 15.24 38.02 35.21
N ASP A 540 15.76 38.53 36.32
CA ASP A 540 16.73 37.84 37.17
C ASP A 540 16.09 36.69 37.99
N SER A 541 14.76 36.63 38.03
CA SER A 541 13.99 35.55 38.65
C SER A 541 13.64 34.42 37.68
N LEU A 542 14.14 34.45 36.44
CA LEU A 542 14.02 33.36 35.47
C LEU A 542 15.22 32.40 35.61
N PRO A 543 15.03 31.07 35.50
CA PRO A 543 13.81 30.39 35.11
C PRO A 543 12.76 30.36 36.24
N TYR A 544 11.54 30.77 35.92
CA TYR A 544 10.41 30.67 36.83
C TYR A 544 9.85 29.25 36.75
N ASN A 545 9.60 28.61 37.90
CA ASN A 545 9.05 27.26 37.95
C ASN A 545 8.09 27.13 39.13
N LYS A 546 6.79 27.21 38.86
CA LYS A 546 5.74 27.10 39.87
C LYS A 546 4.43 26.63 39.23
N ASP A 547 3.61 25.91 39.99
CA ASP A 547 2.24 25.51 39.57
C ASP A 547 2.21 24.75 38.23
N SER A 548 3.21 23.88 38.02
CA SER A 548 3.43 23.12 36.77
C SER A 548 3.66 23.98 35.51
N VAL A 549 3.97 25.26 35.70
CA VAL A 549 4.36 26.20 34.65
C VAL A 549 5.84 26.54 34.84
N LYS A 550 6.63 26.32 33.80
CA LYS A 550 8.03 26.73 33.73
C LYS A 550 8.21 27.79 32.66
N ILE A 551 8.84 28.90 32.98
CA ILE A 551 9.10 29.99 32.03
C ILE A 551 10.61 30.26 32.05
N GLU A 552 11.22 30.28 30.87
CA GLU A 552 12.65 30.50 30.71
C GLU A 552 12.91 31.59 29.68
N MET A 553 13.99 32.35 29.90
CA MET A 553 14.55 33.21 28.86
C MET A 553 15.70 32.47 28.17
N LYS A 554 15.58 32.28 26.86
CA LYS A 554 16.60 31.69 25.98
C LYS A 554 17.40 32.80 25.28
N ALA A 555 18.51 32.39 24.66
CA ALA A 555 19.34 33.28 23.84
C ALA A 555 18.51 33.99 22.76
N GLY A 556 18.85 35.25 22.46
CA GLY A 556 18.15 36.06 21.47
C GLY A 556 16.83 36.67 21.96
N ASN A 557 16.72 37.00 23.26
CA ASN A 557 15.51 37.60 23.86
C ASN A 557 14.23 36.81 23.54
N LYS A 558 14.29 35.48 23.74
CA LYS A 558 13.18 34.57 23.48
C LYS A 558 12.66 33.95 24.76
N ILE A 559 11.38 34.10 25.02
CA ILE A 559 10.71 33.45 26.16
C ILE A 559 10.16 32.11 25.71
N VAL A 560 10.34 31.10 26.56
CA VAL A 560 9.78 29.77 26.38
C VAL A 560 8.99 29.39 27.62
N LEU A 561 7.69 29.13 27.44
CA LEU A 561 6.81 28.58 28.47
C LEU A 561 6.60 27.10 28.23
N TYR A 562 6.77 26.30 29.28
CA TYR A 562 6.49 24.87 29.32
C TYR A 562 5.33 24.63 30.31
N ALA A 563 4.28 23.94 29.86
CA ALA A 563 3.12 23.60 30.67
C ALA A 563 2.57 22.23 30.24
N GLN A 564 3.43 21.22 30.29
CA GLN A 564 3.19 19.90 29.69
C GLN A 564 1.96 19.19 30.28
N THR A 565 1.71 19.36 31.57
CA THR A 565 0.54 18.81 32.29
C THR A 565 -0.79 19.38 31.76
N PHE A 566 -0.74 20.59 31.20
CA PHE A 566 -1.88 21.28 30.63
C PHE A 566 -1.97 21.13 29.11
N GLY A 567 -1.09 20.35 28.47
CA GLY A 567 -1.14 20.13 27.03
C GLY A 567 -0.39 21.17 26.20
N ILE A 568 0.53 21.93 26.79
CA ILE A 568 1.48 22.79 26.07
C ILE A 568 2.89 22.29 26.34
N THR A 569 3.54 21.78 25.29
CA THR A 569 4.95 21.39 25.37
C THR A 569 5.84 22.62 25.42
N GLU A 570 5.70 23.52 24.45
CA GLU A 570 6.47 24.76 24.39
C GLU A 570 5.61 25.88 23.79
N LEU A 571 5.61 27.03 24.42
CA LEU A 571 5.12 28.28 23.84
C LEU A 571 6.26 29.28 23.77
N HIS A 572 6.58 29.71 22.56
CA HIS A 572 7.66 30.63 22.25
C HIS A 572 7.11 32.03 22.05
N PHE A 573 7.79 33.02 22.59
CA PHE A 573 7.47 34.43 22.39
C PHE A 573 8.73 35.28 22.25
N SER A 574 8.79 36.10 21.20
CA SER A 574 9.88 37.04 20.89
C SER A 574 9.38 38.11 19.92
N ALA A 575 10.23 39.09 19.60
CA ALA A 575 9.91 40.12 18.60
C ALA A 575 9.62 39.55 17.19
N SER A 576 10.16 38.39 16.84
CA SER A 576 10.06 37.81 15.49
C SER A 576 9.19 36.55 15.37
N ASP A 577 8.94 35.88 16.50
CA ASP A 577 8.41 34.52 16.54
C ASP A 577 7.47 34.33 17.73
N VAL A 578 6.25 33.88 17.43
CA VAL A 578 5.28 33.37 18.41
C VAL A 578 4.98 31.95 18.00
N SER A 579 5.08 30.95 18.87
CA SER A 579 4.85 29.57 18.39
C SER A 579 4.36 28.67 19.49
N ILE A 580 3.35 27.86 19.22
CA ILE A 580 2.84 26.86 20.16
C ILE A 580 3.16 25.45 19.68
N ARG A 581 3.56 24.62 20.63
CA ARG A 581 3.80 23.20 20.46
C ARG A 581 2.97 22.44 21.47
N VAL A 582 2.16 21.49 20.99
CA VAL A 582 1.28 20.68 21.82
C VAL A 582 1.67 19.20 21.70
N PRO A 583 1.50 18.38 22.75
CA PRO A 583 1.81 16.97 22.67
C PRO A 583 0.84 16.25 21.72
N GLU A 584 1.27 15.13 21.14
CA GLU A 584 0.51 14.35 20.16
C GLU A 584 -0.90 13.95 20.66
N TYR A 585 -1.10 13.72 21.96
CA TYR A 585 -2.41 13.37 22.50
C TYR A 585 -3.45 14.51 22.36
N MET A 586 -3.01 15.74 22.09
CA MET A 586 -3.86 16.90 21.80
C MET A 586 -4.34 16.94 20.35
N ARG A 587 -3.95 15.97 19.50
CA ARG A 587 -4.47 15.79 18.15
C ARG A 587 -6.00 15.67 18.18
N ASN A 588 -6.69 16.44 17.31
CA ASN A 588 -8.16 16.56 17.28
C ASN A 588 -8.80 17.17 18.54
N ARG A 589 -8.02 17.57 19.54
CA ARG A 589 -8.54 18.17 20.79
C ARG A 589 -8.35 19.68 20.84
N VAL A 590 -7.44 20.21 20.02
CA VAL A 590 -7.21 21.66 19.91
C VAL A 590 -8.10 22.31 18.86
N CYS A 591 -8.46 23.58 19.06
CA CYS A 591 -9.07 24.41 18.03
C CYS A 591 -8.62 25.88 18.14
N GLY A 592 -8.87 26.67 17.10
CA GLY A 592 -8.38 28.05 16.96
C GLY A 592 -7.74 28.31 15.59
N LEU A 593 -7.04 29.44 15.45
CA LEU A 593 -6.30 29.83 14.24
C LEU A 593 -5.25 28.79 13.80
N CYS A 594 -4.77 27.99 14.74
CA CYS A 594 -3.80 26.92 14.54
C CYS A 594 -4.41 25.62 13.96
N GLY A 595 -5.74 25.52 13.84
CA GLY A 595 -6.42 24.32 13.35
C GLY A 595 -6.48 23.18 14.38
N GLN A 596 -6.93 21.98 13.96
CA GLN A 596 -7.17 20.83 14.86
C GLN A 596 -5.98 19.85 14.98
N GLY A 597 -4.92 20.07 14.19
CA GLY A 597 -3.69 19.27 14.23
C GLY A 597 -3.85 17.80 13.87
N ASN A 598 -4.90 17.44 13.15
CA ASN A 598 -5.18 16.06 12.75
C ASN A 598 -4.40 15.58 11.52
N GLY A 599 -3.67 16.48 10.86
CA GLY A 599 -2.88 16.19 9.65
C GLY A 599 -3.66 16.34 8.35
N ASP A 600 -4.95 16.68 8.38
CA ASP A 600 -5.76 16.96 7.19
C ASP A 600 -5.82 18.47 6.91
N ARG A 601 -5.04 18.93 5.93
CA ARG A 601 -5.02 20.36 5.53
C ARG A 601 -6.35 20.87 4.99
N ARG A 602 -7.27 19.98 4.59
CA ARG A 602 -8.56 20.36 3.99
C ARG A 602 -9.53 20.90 5.04
N ASN A 603 -9.42 20.47 6.29
CA ASN A 603 -10.32 20.89 7.37
C ASN A 603 -9.70 21.90 8.34
N ASP A 604 -8.46 22.33 8.10
CA ASP A 604 -7.73 23.30 8.95
C ASP A 604 -8.45 24.65 9.10
N TYR A 605 -9.29 25.04 8.14
CA TYR A 605 -10.09 26.26 8.18
C TYR A 605 -11.48 26.03 8.80
N ARG A 606 -11.53 25.24 9.87
CA ARG A 606 -12.74 24.99 10.65
C ARG A 606 -12.99 26.16 11.60
N MET A 607 -14.14 26.80 11.46
CA MET A 607 -14.57 27.95 12.27
C MET A 607 -15.19 27.49 13.61
N PRO A 608 -15.43 28.41 14.59
CA PRO A 608 -16.10 28.07 15.85
C PRO A 608 -17.48 27.42 15.67
N SER A 609 -18.17 27.73 14.56
CA SER A 609 -19.45 27.14 14.19
C SER A 609 -19.37 25.64 13.82
N GLY A 610 -18.16 25.08 13.72
CA GLY A 610 -17.92 23.72 13.23
C GLY A 610 -17.92 23.60 11.71
N ARG A 611 -18.24 24.66 10.96
CA ARG A 611 -18.17 24.64 9.49
C ARG A 611 -16.74 24.88 9.00
N VAL A 612 -16.43 24.35 7.82
CA VAL A 612 -15.15 24.54 7.15
C VAL A 612 -15.35 25.52 5.99
N THR A 613 -14.49 26.54 5.91
CA THR A 613 -14.45 27.48 4.78
C THR A 613 -13.17 27.30 3.97
N ASP A 614 -13.18 27.71 2.71
CA ASP A 614 -12.00 27.81 1.86
C ASP A 614 -11.33 29.20 1.97
N ASN A 615 -12.01 30.21 2.52
CA ASN A 615 -11.50 31.57 2.65
C ASN A 615 -10.70 31.76 3.95
N PRO A 616 -9.38 32.01 3.87
CA PRO A 616 -8.53 32.17 5.05
C PRO A 616 -8.84 33.42 5.88
N ILE A 617 -9.34 34.49 5.26
CA ILE A 617 -9.68 35.75 5.94
C ILE A 617 -10.94 35.54 6.79
N SER A 618 -12.00 34.98 6.18
CA SER A 618 -13.24 34.64 6.90
C SER A 618 -12.97 33.66 8.04
N PHE A 619 -12.13 32.64 7.80
CA PHE A 619 -11.67 31.72 8.84
C PHE A 619 -10.99 32.47 9.99
N ALA A 620 -9.99 33.31 9.71
CA ALA A 620 -9.23 33.99 10.76
C ALA A 620 -10.09 34.98 11.56
N HIS A 621 -10.98 35.70 10.89
CA HIS A 621 -11.92 36.64 11.50
C HIS A 621 -12.94 35.95 12.40
N SER A 622 -13.35 34.73 12.06
CA SER A 622 -14.30 33.94 12.87
C SER A 622 -13.76 33.63 14.29
N TRP A 623 -12.44 33.56 14.46
CA TRP A 623 -11.75 33.32 15.73
C TRP A 623 -11.44 34.60 16.52
N THR A 624 -12.07 35.73 16.18
CA THR A 624 -11.93 37.00 16.92
C THR A 624 -12.90 37.03 18.10
N LEU A 625 -12.39 37.35 19.28
CA LEU A 625 -13.17 37.41 20.51
C LEU A 625 -13.72 38.82 20.76
N SER A 626 -15.03 38.89 21.01
CA SER A 626 -15.69 40.10 21.49
C SER A 626 -15.27 40.39 22.93
N SER A 627 -14.86 41.63 23.21
CA SER A 627 -14.56 42.11 24.57
C SER A 627 -14.91 43.58 24.71
N GLN A 628 -15.07 44.11 25.93
CA GLN A 628 -15.36 45.54 26.12
C GLN A 628 -14.36 46.45 25.39
N ARG A 629 -13.08 46.09 25.38
CA ARG A 629 -11.99 46.84 24.71
C ARG A 629 -11.88 46.60 23.20
N CYS A 630 -12.56 45.60 22.65
CA CYS A 630 -12.62 45.34 21.21
C CYS A 630 -13.75 46.17 20.59
N ARG A 631 -13.44 47.03 19.62
CA ARG A 631 -14.40 47.92 18.95
C ARG A 631 -15.15 47.26 17.79
N LEU A 632 -14.91 45.97 17.59
CA LEU A 632 -15.52 45.17 16.54
C LEU A 632 -16.53 44.20 17.15
N ASN A 633 -17.57 43.90 16.36
CA ASN A 633 -18.56 42.88 16.62
C ASN A 633 -18.66 41.94 15.41
N GLN A 634 -19.17 40.74 15.66
CA GLN A 634 -19.54 39.79 14.62
C GLN A 634 -21.01 40.00 14.25
N GLU A 635 -21.27 40.42 13.02
CA GLU A 635 -22.62 40.74 12.54
C GLU A 635 -22.97 39.96 11.27
N SER A 636 -24.21 39.51 11.15
CA SER A 636 -24.71 38.91 9.91
C SER A 636 -25.03 40.02 8.91
N ILE A 637 -24.51 39.91 7.69
CA ILE A 637 -24.75 40.88 6.63
C ILE A 637 -25.89 40.39 5.76
N GLU A 638 -26.80 41.30 5.46
CA GLU A 638 -27.82 41.12 4.43
C GLU A 638 -27.39 41.85 3.16
N LEU A 639 -27.56 41.24 1.99
CA LEU A 639 -27.26 41.90 0.73
C LEU A 639 -28.40 42.87 0.38
N GLU A 640 -28.06 44.15 0.18
CA GLU A 640 -29.03 45.22 -0.09
C GLU A 640 -29.64 45.17 -1.50
N ARG A 641 -28.99 44.47 -2.43
CA ARG A 641 -29.49 44.30 -3.81
C ARG A 641 -30.54 43.19 -3.89
N ASP A 642 -31.51 43.35 -4.79
CA ASP A 642 -32.46 42.29 -5.11
C ASP A 642 -31.75 41.13 -5.82
N ILE A 643 -31.80 39.93 -5.22
CA ILE A 643 -31.19 38.72 -5.78
C ILE A 643 -32.28 37.76 -6.21
N THR A 644 -32.24 37.37 -7.49
CA THR A 644 -33.15 36.38 -8.05
C THR A 644 -32.47 35.03 -8.09
N ILE A 645 -32.93 34.09 -7.26
CA ILE A 645 -32.48 32.69 -7.30
C ILE A 645 -33.62 31.85 -7.86
N HIS A 646 -33.35 31.12 -8.95
CA HIS A 646 -34.35 30.29 -9.65
C HIS A 646 -35.65 31.04 -10.02
N GLY A 647 -35.54 32.32 -10.42
CA GLY A 647 -36.68 33.14 -10.83
C GLY A 647 -37.48 33.78 -9.68
N VAL A 648 -37.07 33.60 -8.42
CA VAL A 648 -37.74 34.15 -7.23
C VAL A 648 -36.87 35.20 -6.53
N GLN A 649 -37.45 36.38 -6.26
CA GLN A 649 -36.79 37.41 -5.46
C GLN A 649 -36.53 36.92 -4.04
N SER A 650 -35.26 36.87 -3.68
CA SER A 650 -34.75 36.26 -2.47
C SER A 650 -33.94 37.25 -1.65
N LYS A 651 -34.10 37.16 -0.34
CA LYS A 651 -33.37 37.90 0.67
C LYS A 651 -32.19 37.06 1.15
N CYS A 652 -30.97 37.54 0.96
CA CYS A 652 -29.74 36.79 1.23
C CYS A 652 -29.01 37.31 2.47
N ILE A 653 -28.76 36.44 3.44
CA ILE A 653 -28.07 36.75 4.68
C ILE A 653 -26.82 35.88 4.79
N SER A 654 -25.71 36.46 5.23
CA SER A 654 -24.46 35.75 5.44
C SER A 654 -24.66 34.58 6.40
N VAL A 655 -24.13 33.42 6.03
CA VAL A 655 -24.14 32.19 6.83
C VAL A 655 -23.21 32.33 8.04
N HIS A 656 -22.12 33.09 7.88
CA HIS A 656 -21.16 33.37 8.93
C HIS A 656 -21.11 34.87 9.22
N PRO A 657 -21.08 35.28 10.50
CA PRO A 657 -20.91 36.67 10.85
C PRO A 657 -19.60 37.24 10.30
N VAL A 658 -19.62 38.53 9.98
CA VAL A 658 -18.46 39.27 9.49
C VAL A 658 -18.13 40.36 10.49
N LEU A 659 -16.85 40.71 10.60
CA LEU A 659 -16.41 41.77 11.51
C LEU A 659 -16.93 43.13 11.04
N ARG A 660 -17.70 43.77 11.93
CA ARG A 660 -18.25 45.12 11.78
C ARG A 660 -17.86 45.97 12.96
N CYS A 661 -17.80 47.28 12.76
CA CYS A 661 -17.59 48.20 13.85
C CYS A 661 -18.82 48.20 14.74
N ARG A 662 -18.61 48.32 16.04
CA ARG A 662 -19.72 48.51 16.99
C ARG A 662 -20.55 49.72 16.60
N HIS A 663 -21.81 49.69 17.02
CA HIS A 663 -22.71 50.82 16.85
C HIS A 663 -22.09 52.10 17.43
N GLY A 664 -22.14 53.20 16.67
CA GLY A 664 -21.49 54.47 17.03
C GLY A 664 -20.00 54.57 16.66
N CYS A 665 -19.42 53.54 16.03
CA CYS A 665 -18.04 53.56 15.55
C CYS A 665 -17.97 53.48 14.02
N THR A 666 -16.98 54.12 13.41
CA THR A 666 -16.73 54.09 11.97
C THR A 666 -15.46 53.29 11.65
N PRO A 667 -15.44 52.53 10.54
CA PRO A 667 -14.25 51.78 10.15
C PRO A 667 -13.13 52.70 9.71
N THR A 668 -11.93 52.47 10.22
CA THR A 668 -10.69 53.16 9.80
C THR A 668 -9.80 52.28 8.93
N ARG A 669 -9.96 50.96 9.04
CA ARG A 669 -9.26 49.99 8.20
C ARG A 669 -10.18 48.82 7.89
N THR A 670 -10.21 48.39 6.63
CA THR A 670 -11.07 47.29 6.17
C THR A 670 -10.30 46.34 5.24
N THR A 671 -10.89 45.18 4.96
CA THR A 671 -10.42 44.21 3.97
C THR A 671 -11.60 43.54 3.30
N MET A 672 -11.43 43.09 2.05
CA MET A 672 -12.45 42.27 1.39
C MET A 672 -12.33 40.80 1.81
N THR A 673 -13.45 40.14 2.06
CA THR A 673 -13.52 38.70 2.35
C THR A 673 -14.68 38.06 1.61
N LYS A 674 -14.51 36.83 1.12
CA LYS A 674 -15.60 36.07 0.50
C LYS A 674 -16.35 35.32 1.59
N VAL A 675 -17.67 35.46 1.60
CA VAL A 675 -18.55 34.89 2.62
C VAL A 675 -19.70 34.16 1.91
N GLY A 676 -20.12 33.03 2.47
CA GLY A 676 -21.30 32.31 2.01
C GLY A 676 -22.59 32.98 2.47
N PHE A 677 -23.59 33.03 1.60
CA PHE A 677 -24.91 33.58 1.86
C PHE A 677 -25.98 32.50 1.73
N HIS A 678 -26.97 32.57 2.60
CA HIS A 678 -28.20 31.80 2.55
C HIS A 678 -29.33 32.71 2.12
N CYS A 679 -30.08 32.29 1.12
CA CYS A 679 -31.06 33.11 0.44
C CYS A 679 -32.45 32.51 0.57
N ARG A 680 -33.41 33.32 1.02
CA ARG A 680 -34.79 32.87 1.22
C ARG A 680 -35.79 33.76 0.47
N PRO A 681 -36.87 33.20 -0.09
CA PRO A 681 -37.95 33.99 -0.65
C PRO A 681 -38.52 34.96 0.39
N ARG A 682 -38.85 36.18 -0.04
CA ARG A 682 -39.29 37.28 0.84
C ARG A 682 -40.59 36.98 1.63
N SER A 683 -41.30 35.89 1.32
CA SER A 683 -42.62 35.55 1.86
C SER A 683 -42.64 34.67 3.11
N ASN A 684 -41.52 34.10 3.57
CA ASN A 684 -41.54 33.12 4.68
C ASN A 684 -40.76 33.59 5.92
N GLN A 685 -41.40 33.45 7.10
CA GLN A 685 -40.82 33.71 8.41
C GLN A 685 -39.76 32.67 8.83
N VAL A 686 -38.97 33.14 9.81
CA VAL A 686 -37.72 32.66 10.39
C VAL A 686 -37.61 31.14 10.55
N SER A 687 -36.47 30.58 10.12
CA SER A 687 -35.98 29.26 10.50
C SER A 687 -34.58 29.43 11.09
N ASP A 688 -34.22 28.47 11.93
CA ASP A 688 -33.05 28.46 12.80
C ASP A 688 -31.74 28.85 12.08
N VAL A 689 -30.92 29.65 12.77
CA VAL A 689 -29.67 30.24 12.24
C VAL A 689 -28.60 29.17 11.99
N HIS A 690 -28.70 28.02 12.68
CA HIS A 690 -27.68 26.99 12.69
C HIS A 690 -27.70 26.03 11.47
N GLU A 691 -28.77 26.01 10.67
CA GLU A 691 -28.94 25.11 9.52
C GLU A 691 -29.00 25.81 8.14
N ARG A 692 -28.44 27.02 8.03
CA ARG A 692 -28.44 27.78 6.76
C ARG A 692 -27.54 27.12 5.70
N SER A 693 -28.05 26.72 4.54
CA SER A 693 -27.22 26.29 3.41
C SER A 693 -26.44 27.46 2.81
N ILE A 694 -25.28 27.20 2.19
CA ILE A 694 -24.58 28.22 1.40
C ILE A 694 -25.13 28.12 -0.01
N ASP A 695 -26.00 29.06 -0.39
CA ASP A 695 -26.65 29.08 -1.70
C ASP A 695 -25.84 29.88 -2.72
N MET A 696 -25.07 30.87 -2.23
CA MET A 696 -24.11 31.63 -3.03
C MET A 696 -22.96 32.13 -2.18
N THR A 697 -21.90 32.62 -2.82
CA THR A 697 -20.79 33.30 -2.13
C THR A 697 -20.64 34.70 -2.70
N GLU A 698 -20.35 35.67 -1.85
CA GLU A 698 -20.10 37.03 -2.30
C GLU A 698 -18.98 37.70 -1.50
N SER A 699 -18.29 38.63 -2.16
CA SER A 699 -17.24 39.44 -1.52
C SER A 699 -17.86 40.59 -0.75
N VAL A 700 -17.59 40.64 0.55
CA VAL A 700 -18.03 41.72 1.44
C VAL A 700 -16.84 42.35 2.14
N GLU A 701 -16.99 43.62 2.46
CA GLU A 701 -16.04 44.32 3.31
C GLU A 701 -16.09 43.74 4.73
N ALA A 702 -14.95 43.62 5.41
CA ALA A 702 -14.82 43.28 6.82
C ALA A 702 -13.94 44.33 7.50
N HIS A 703 -14.34 44.79 8.69
CA HIS A 703 -13.64 45.86 9.40
C HIS A 703 -12.50 45.29 10.24
N LEU A 704 -11.35 45.95 10.20
CA LEU A 704 -10.13 45.57 10.91
C LEU A 704 -9.78 46.56 12.03
N ASP A 705 -10.25 47.79 11.93
CA ASP A 705 -10.07 48.81 12.97
C ASP A 705 -11.21 49.85 12.90
N CYS A 706 -11.52 50.46 14.04
CA CYS A 706 -12.65 51.37 14.20
C CYS A 706 -12.29 52.57 15.07
N SER A 707 -12.78 53.74 14.67
CA SER A 707 -12.80 54.96 15.48
C SER A 707 -14.18 55.15 16.10
N CYS A 708 -14.24 55.45 17.39
CA CYS A 708 -15.48 55.69 18.12
C CYS A 708 -15.40 57.06 18.80
N THR A 709 -16.49 57.83 18.78
CA THR A 709 -16.60 59.09 19.53
C THR A 709 -16.77 58.81 21.03
N SER A 710 -16.29 59.71 21.89
CA SER A 710 -16.15 59.56 23.36
C SER A 710 -17.46 59.46 24.17
N GLN A 711 -18.60 59.22 23.53
CA GLN A 711 -19.92 59.14 24.17
C GLN A 711 -20.46 57.72 24.35
N CYS A 712 -19.67 56.67 24.12
CA CYS A 712 -20.13 55.28 24.22
C CYS A 712 -19.52 54.58 25.44
N THR A 713 -20.27 54.55 26.56
CA THR A 713 -20.06 53.64 27.71
C THR A 713 -20.85 52.36 27.55
#